data_AF-A0A286TD73-F1
#
_entry.id   AF-A0A286TD73-F1
#
_cell.length_a   1.000
_cell.length_b   1.000
_cell.length_c   1.000
_cell.angle_alpha   90.00
_cell.angle_beta   90.00
_cell.angle_gamma   90.00
#
_symmetry.space_group_name_H-M   'P 1'
#
loop_
_entity.id
_entity.type
_entity.pdbx_description
1 polymer ?
#
loop_
_entity_poly.entity_id
_entity_poly.type
_entity_poly.pdbx_seq_one_letter_code
_entity_poly.pdbx_strand_id
1 'polypeptide(L)'
;MNINKMLKGAVAALTSAAALGALTAPAFAASGTYDLNGKGVDALSVHGGAQRIATIGNAKAKNVILFIGDGMGDSEITVARNYLHGVNGTFQGLDKIGQPSALQTSTGKAAESGVGQYTTFSLGGSSNDSLMAKDSKGQLTGSKTAGVITPVTDSSASGSGWATGTKTYNNAVSVDVKGNPQLNLIELAKANGLATGNVTTSEIQDATPAVQESHSSERACYGPQGKWDGTDKNGDGKVDIKDAELAGIGRCLADQLKANGGIGSISEQLLDTRADVTIGGGAKYFNQLDENGNTLWRQAADRGFQTVKSGDVDGFKNLTYKDGQPVLALLGDGNLPTQFNPSVATKQDAAKDENPTVCTTNAKWLGNQGASLADFTDKALDLLQANPKSEKGFFLQVEGASIDKQDHNANACGQIGETDDLDKAISAALKKVDLSDTLIIVTADHAHTSQIVESQPYYALSTVLKNADGSKTTISYGTSEKNLYSDGQDTEGAADSSKAQGNMSHTGTQLRIAASGPGASRVDGLTDQTDNFYTIAGALGLATDTTSQNNLSNGGKVTVNKDKDGKYSAAVTGFNGDAVLSYQLIDNASKKVVAESNTSTPLSGVRVATAATTSISFADFTPAEGASYTLTVNGRQSGKSASVSFPSASGSADKTPNGGNGSGTVAQGTVKEPTAPLGKTGATVLGLALMVLALGAGAMVVRSVKAGRR
;
A
#
# COMPACT_ATOMS: atom_id res chain seq x y z
N MET A 1 -65.01 -67.21 20.50
CA MET A 1 -64.49 -65.98 21.15
C MET A 1 -63.20 -65.59 20.45
N ASN A 2 -63.07 -64.30 20.10
CA ASN A 2 -61.95 -63.63 19.42
C ASN A 2 -61.60 -64.04 17.99
N ILE A 3 -62.31 -63.41 17.05
CA ILE A 3 -62.00 -63.35 15.63
C ILE A 3 -61.39 -61.98 15.33
N ASN A 4 -60.21 -62.04 14.71
CA ASN A 4 -59.51 -60.98 13.99
C ASN A 4 -60.43 -59.93 13.35
N LYS A 5 -60.15 -58.64 13.57
CA LYS A 5 -59.83 -57.68 12.49
C LYS A 5 -59.68 -56.23 12.96
N MET A 6 -58.77 -55.57 12.26
CA MET A 6 -58.87 -54.20 11.74
C MET A 6 -58.57 -53.01 12.66
N LEU A 7 -57.44 -52.38 12.29
CA LEU A 7 -57.34 -51.00 11.80
C LEU A 7 -57.87 -49.85 12.68
N LYS A 8 -56.89 -49.00 12.98
CA LYS A 8 -56.92 -47.52 12.92
C LYS A 8 -57.85 -46.80 13.89
N GLY A 9 -57.22 -46.00 14.74
CA GLY A 9 -57.83 -44.84 15.36
C GLY A 9 -56.80 -44.14 16.23
N ALA A 10 -56.25 -43.03 15.73
CA ALA A 10 -55.39 -42.14 16.48
C ALA A 10 -56.05 -41.68 17.78
N VAL A 11 -55.26 -41.42 18.83
CA VAL A 11 -55.32 -40.22 19.68
C VAL A 11 -54.31 -40.35 20.83
N ALA A 12 -53.59 -39.26 21.06
CA ALA A 12 -52.88 -38.88 22.28
C ALA A 12 -51.65 -39.70 22.71
N ALA A 13 -50.47 -39.17 22.39
CA ALA A 13 -49.29 -39.35 23.20
C ALA A 13 -48.76 -37.97 23.62
N LEU A 14 -49.30 -37.46 24.73
CA LEU A 14 -48.58 -36.57 25.62
C LEU A 14 -47.74 -37.46 26.56
N THR A 15 -46.51 -37.04 26.77
CA THR A 15 -45.58 -37.47 27.84
C THR A 15 -44.99 -38.87 27.75
N SER A 16 -43.78 -38.94 27.18
CA SER A 16 -42.75 -39.91 27.56
C SER A 16 -41.38 -39.32 27.19
N ALA A 17 -40.94 -38.33 27.94
CA ALA A 17 -39.56 -37.86 27.94
C ALA A 17 -38.83 -38.57 29.07
N ALA A 18 -38.13 -39.66 28.76
CA ALA A 18 -36.98 -40.15 29.53
C ALA A 18 -36.26 -41.25 28.74
N ALA A 19 -34.96 -41.02 28.52
CA ALA A 19 -33.96 -42.00 28.09
C ALA A 19 -34.01 -42.49 26.63
N LEU A 20 -33.51 -41.65 25.72
CA LEU A 20 -32.62 -42.14 24.65
C LEU A 20 -31.33 -41.33 24.66
N GLY A 21 -30.24 -42.07 24.49
CA GLY A 21 -28.88 -41.71 24.85
C GLY A 21 -28.29 -40.53 24.09
N ALA A 22 -27.33 -39.92 24.76
CA ALA A 22 -26.50 -38.83 24.31
C ALA A 22 -25.82 -39.13 22.96
N LEU A 23 -26.41 -38.65 21.87
CA LEU A 23 -25.63 -38.09 20.78
C LEU A 23 -25.29 -36.67 21.23
N THR A 24 -24.07 -36.48 21.72
CA THR A 24 -23.48 -35.16 21.85
C THR A 24 -23.38 -34.57 20.44
N ALA A 25 -24.40 -33.80 20.05
CA ALA A 25 -24.23 -32.81 19.01
C ALA A 25 -23.01 -31.98 19.43
N PRO A 26 -22.00 -31.80 18.56
CA PRO A 26 -20.96 -30.83 18.87
C PRO A 26 -21.69 -29.50 19.08
N ALA A 27 -21.60 -28.98 20.30
CA ALA A 27 -21.97 -27.61 20.57
C ALA A 27 -21.06 -26.76 19.69
N PHE A 28 -21.55 -26.37 18.51
CA PHE A 28 -21.00 -25.25 17.78
C PHE A 28 -21.14 -24.07 18.72
N ALA A 29 -20.03 -23.72 19.39
CA ALA A 29 -19.91 -22.46 20.08
C ALA A 29 -20.20 -21.38 19.05
N ALA A 30 -21.32 -20.67 19.24
CA ALA A 30 -21.58 -19.42 18.56
C ALA A 30 -20.57 -18.39 19.07
N SER A 31 -19.33 -18.43 18.55
CA SER A 31 -18.43 -17.30 18.56
C SER A 31 -18.65 -16.55 17.24
N GLY A 32 -19.37 -15.43 17.29
CA GLY A 32 -19.87 -14.68 16.13
C GLY A 32 -18.81 -13.98 15.29
N THR A 33 -17.96 -14.72 14.59
CA THR A 33 -17.02 -14.19 13.58
C THR A 33 -17.39 -14.54 12.14
N TYR A 34 -18.22 -15.56 11.93
CA TYR A 34 -18.66 -15.98 10.60
C TYR A 34 -20.10 -15.53 10.33
N ASP A 35 -20.26 -14.42 9.59
CA ASP A 35 -21.56 -13.96 9.10
C ASP A 35 -21.83 -14.56 7.72
N LEU A 36 -22.83 -15.46 7.64
CA LEU A 36 -23.25 -16.10 6.39
C LEU A 36 -23.74 -15.09 5.34
N ASN A 37 -24.20 -13.92 5.76
CA ASN A 37 -24.68 -12.86 4.87
C ASN A 37 -23.59 -11.82 4.55
N GLY A 38 -22.37 -12.01 5.05
CA GLY A 38 -21.28 -11.03 4.95
C GLY A 38 -21.49 -9.82 5.86
N LYS A 39 -20.49 -8.93 5.90
CA LYS A 39 -20.52 -7.71 6.72
C LYS A 39 -20.95 -6.51 5.87
N GLY A 40 -21.66 -5.56 6.48
CA GLY A 40 -21.96 -4.27 5.85
C GLY A 40 -20.73 -3.36 5.75
N VAL A 41 -20.82 -2.32 4.92
CA VAL A 41 -19.75 -1.33 4.67
C VAL A 41 -19.14 -0.78 5.94
N ASP A 42 -19.96 -0.32 6.90
CA ASP A 42 -19.46 0.28 8.15
C ASP A 42 -18.55 -0.70 8.91
N ALA A 43 -18.93 -1.98 8.95
CA ALA A 43 -18.15 -3.02 9.61
C ALA A 43 -16.91 -3.44 8.82
N LEU A 44 -16.92 -3.34 7.49
CA LEU A 44 -15.76 -3.64 6.63
C LEU A 44 -14.74 -2.50 6.60
N SER A 45 -15.18 -1.27 6.81
CA SER A 45 -14.36 -0.05 6.70
C SER A 45 -13.42 0.19 7.87
N VAL A 46 -13.56 -0.55 8.97
CA VAL A 46 -12.68 -0.43 10.13
C VAL A 46 -11.47 -1.35 9.98
N HIS A 47 -10.36 -0.99 10.62
CA HIS A 47 -9.17 -1.84 10.69
C HIS A 47 -9.53 -3.23 11.25
N GLY A 48 -9.19 -4.29 10.52
CA GLY A 48 -9.57 -5.68 10.86
C GLY A 48 -11.02 -6.04 10.61
N GLY A 49 -11.83 -5.11 10.09
CA GLY A 49 -13.24 -5.31 9.79
C GLY A 49 -13.49 -6.42 8.77
N ALA A 50 -12.62 -6.55 7.77
CA ALA A 50 -12.69 -7.59 6.73
C ALA A 50 -11.97 -8.90 7.09
N GLN A 51 -11.24 -8.94 8.22
CA GLN A 51 -10.48 -10.11 8.66
C GLN A 51 -11.39 -11.34 8.79
N ARG A 52 -10.96 -12.47 8.22
CA ARG A 52 -11.66 -13.77 8.31
C ARG A 52 -11.02 -14.70 9.35
N ILE A 53 -9.72 -14.59 9.59
CA ILE A 53 -8.95 -15.53 10.43
C ILE A 53 -8.29 -14.81 11.62
N ALA A 54 -9.11 -14.39 12.59
CA ALA A 54 -8.65 -13.69 13.78
C ALA A 54 -8.10 -14.60 14.90
N THR A 55 -8.47 -15.89 14.92
CA THR A 55 -8.24 -16.78 16.09
C THR A 55 -7.14 -17.83 15.92
N ILE A 56 -6.57 -17.97 14.72
CA ILE A 56 -5.42 -18.88 14.52
C ILE A 56 -4.18 -18.23 15.15
N GLY A 57 -3.35 -18.99 15.84
CA GLY A 57 -2.08 -18.50 16.41
C GLY A 57 -1.10 -18.03 15.33
N ASN A 58 -0.06 -17.29 15.72
CA ASN A 58 1.04 -16.90 14.82
C ASN A 58 2.32 -17.62 15.26
N ALA A 59 2.87 -18.48 14.40
CA ALA A 59 4.27 -18.84 14.54
C ALA A 59 5.11 -17.59 14.26
N LYS A 60 6.23 -17.44 14.98
CA LYS A 60 7.10 -16.27 14.82
C LYS A 60 8.12 -16.52 13.73
N ALA A 61 8.29 -15.55 12.85
CA ALA A 61 9.35 -15.49 11.87
C ALA A 61 10.27 -14.32 12.23
N LYS A 62 11.57 -14.50 11.99
CA LYS A 62 12.54 -13.42 12.02
C LYS A 62 12.36 -12.52 10.80
N ASN A 63 12.17 -13.12 9.61
CA ASN A 63 12.05 -12.37 8.37
C ASN A 63 10.74 -12.70 7.65
N VAL A 64 10.20 -11.72 6.93
CA VAL A 64 9.09 -11.96 5.99
C VAL A 64 9.43 -11.37 4.61
N ILE A 65 9.21 -12.17 3.57
CA ILE A 65 9.28 -11.73 2.18
C ILE A 65 7.90 -11.91 1.54
N LEU A 66 7.33 -10.81 1.04
CA LEU A 66 6.08 -10.80 0.30
C LEU A 66 6.36 -10.60 -1.19
N PHE A 67 6.02 -11.59 -2.00
CA PHE A 67 6.02 -11.49 -3.46
C PHE A 67 4.61 -11.21 -3.98
N ILE A 68 4.48 -10.15 -4.78
CA ILE A 68 3.25 -9.78 -5.47
C ILE A 68 3.48 -9.91 -6.98
N GLY A 69 2.69 -10.73 -7.66
CA GLY A 69 2.50 -10.59 -9.10
C GLY A 69 1.25 -9.75 -9.35
N ASP A 70 1.42 -8.49 -9.75
CA ASP A 70 0.29 -7.59 -10.03
C ASP A 70 -0.58 -8.21 -11.13
N GLY A 71 -1.88 -8.39 -10.89
CA GLY A 71 -2.83 -9.06 -11.79
C GLY A 71 -2.60 -10.56 -12.00
N MET A 72 -1.71 -11.21 -11.24
CA MET A 72 -1.30 -12.62 -11.44
C MET A 72 -2.28 -13.63 -10.81
N GLY A 73 -3.49 -13.73 -11.37
CA GLY A 73 -4.45 -14.76 -10.99
C GLY A 73 -4.01 -16.19 -11.36
N ASP A 74 -4.81 -17.17 -10.95
CA ASP A 74 -4.54 -18.59 -11.26
C ASP A 74 -4.45 -18.86 -12.78
N SER A 75 -5.19 -18.07 -13.59
CA SER A 75 -5.12 -18.13 -15.05
C SER A 75 -3.74 -17.71 -15.55
N GLU A 76 -3.25 -16.54 -15.15
CA GLU A 76 -1.97 -15.97 -15.56
C GLU A 76 -0.80 -16.89 -15.18
N ILE A 77 -0.84 -17.49 -13.98
CA ILE A 77 0.14 -18.51 -13.56
C ILE A 77 0.10 -19.71 -14.52
N THR A 78 -1.10 -20.18 -14.87
CA THR A 78 -1.27 -21.36 -15.74
C THR A 78 -0.88 -21.08 -17.18
N VAL A 79 -1.17 -19.88 -17.70
CA VAL A 79 -0.73 -19.40 -19.02
C VAL A 79 0.79 -19.44 -19.11
N ALA A 80 1.48 -18.85 -18.12
CA ALA A 80 2.93 -18.84 -18.09
C ALA A 80 3.52 -20.24 -17.92
N ARG A 81 2.97 -21.07 -17.02
CA ARG A 81 3.43 -22.45 -16.80
C ARG A 81 3.30 -23.29 -18.07
N ASN A 82 2.14 -23.26 -18.72
CA ASN A 82 1.88 -24.01 -19.94
C ASN A 82 2.86 -23.61 -21.04
N TYR A 83 3.09 -22.31 -21.22
CA TYR A 83 4.00 -21.81 -22.24
C TYR A 83 5.45 -22.22 -21.97
N LEU A 84 5.96 -21.96 -20.76
CA LEU A 84 7.39 -22.09 -20.42
C LEU A 84 7.81 -23.52 -20.10
N HIS A 85 6.91 -24.30 -19.49
CA HIS A 85 7.23 -25.61 -18.91
C HIS A 85 6.39 -26.75 -19.48
N GLY A 86 5.42 -26.44 -20.35
CA GLY A 86 4.42 -27.38 -20.82
C GLY A 86 3.26 -27.54 -19.84
N VAL A 87 2.16 -28.13 -20.32
CA VAL A 87 0.89 -28.21 -19.55
C VAL A 87 0.98 -29.07 -18.28
N ASN A 88 1.98 -29.95 -18.23
CA ASN A 88 2.31 -30.79 -17.07
C ASN A 88 3.67 -30.43 -16.45
N GLY A 89 4.17 -29.22 -16.75
CA GLY A 89 5.40 -28.68 -16.21
C GLY A 89 5.22 -28.06 -14.82
N THR A 90 6.28 -27.46 -14.29
CA THR A 90 6.23 -26.77 -13.00
C THR A 90 7.26 -25.64 -12.91
N PHE A 91 6.87 -24.56 -12.25
CA PHE A 91 7.75 -23.46 -11.86
C PHE A 91 8.67 -23.86 -10.69
N GLN A 92 9.86 -23.28 -10.64
CA GLN A 92 10.84 -23.64 -9.60
C GLN A 92 10.69 -22.82 -8.31
N GLY A 93 10.05 -21.67 -8.36
CA GLY A 93 9.69 -20.83 -7.22
C GLY A 93 8.18 -20.82 -6.97
N LEU A 94 7.40 -20.24 -7.90
CA LEU A 94 5.95 -20.03 -7.81
C LEU A 94 5.18 -21.27 -7.38
N ASP A 95 5.48 -22.42 -7.99
CA ASP A 95 4.77 -23.67 -7.70
C ASP A 95 5.29 -24.37 -6.46
N LYS A 96 6.53 -24.12 -6.01
CA LYS A 96 7.08 -24.77 -4.81
C LYS A 96 6.58 -24.13 -3.51
N ILE A 97 6.36 -22.82 -3.50
CA ILE A 97 5.82 -22.14 -2.33
C ILE A 97 4.43 -22.70 -2.03
N GLY A 98 4.23 -23.12 -0.79
CA GLY A 98 2.99 -23.71 -0.30
C GLY A 98 2.83 -25.21 -0.59
N GLN A 99 3.71 -25.82 -1.39
CA GLN A 99 3.62 -27.27 -1.63
C GLN A 99 4.22 -28.06 -0.46
N PRO A 100 3.43 -28.97 0.16
CA PRO A 100 3.92 -29.80 1.25
C PRO A 100 5.17 -30.59 0.85
N SER A 101 6.21 -30.53 1.68
CA SER A 101 7.49 -31.23 1.49
C SER A 101 8.31 -30.82 0.24
N ALA A 102 7.88 -29.82 -0.54
CA ALA A 102 8.66 -29.33 -1.69
C ALA A 102 9.88 -28.51 -1.27
N LEU A 103 9.83 -27.91 -0.07
CA LEU A 103 10.87 -27.06 0.49
C LEU A 103 11.29 -27.56 1.88
N GLN A 104 12.57 -27.35 2.21
CA GLN A 104 13.16 -27.75 3.48
C GLN A 104 13.82 -26.56 4.16
N THR A 105 13.84 -26.60 5.48
CA THR A 105 14.66 -25.73 6.34
C THR A 105 16.14 -26.10 6.23
N SER A 106 17.04 -25.24 6.72
CA SER A 106 18.49 -25.52 6.80
C SER A 106 18.83 -26.80 7.58
N THR A 107 17.92 -27.25 8.46
CA THR A 107 18.07 -28.48 9.27
C THR A 107 17.57 -29.75 8.56
N GLY A 108 17.10 -29.65 7.31
CA GLY A 108 16.57 -30.77 6.54
C GLY A 108 15.13 -31.17 6.89
N LYS A 109 14.46 -30.44 7.80
CA LYS A 109 13.02 -30.62 8.06
C LYS A 109 12.21 -29.97 6.94
N ALA A 110 11.07 -30.57 6.59
CA ALA A 110 10.09 -29.94 5.71
C ALA A 110 9.69 -28.57 6.27
N ALA A 111 9.68 -27.54 5.43
CA ALA A 111 9.17 -26.23 5.81
C ALA A 111 7.65 -26.31 6.04
N GLU A 112 7.13 -25.54 7.00
CA GLU A 112 5.68 -25.33 7.10
C GLU A 112 5.19 -24.70 5.78
N SER A 113 4.03 -25.14 5.29
CA SER A 113 3.48 -24.73 4.01
C SER A 113 1.99 -24.46 4.15
N GLY A 114 1.47 -23.47 3.41
CA GLY A 114 0.04 -23.23 3.29
C GLY A 114 -0.34 -22.73 1.91
N VAL A 115 -1.55 -23.08 1.47
CA VAL A 115 -2.15 -22.65 0.19
C VAL A 115 -3.64 -22.43 0.39
N GLY A 116 -4.12 -21.27 -0.05
CA GLY A 116 -5.53 -20.96 -0.08
C GLY A 116 -5.84 -19.88 -1.09
N GLN A 117 -7.10 -19.43 -1.09
CA GLN A 117 -7.55 -18.35 -1.95
C GLN A 117 -8.04 -17.18 -1.08
N TYR A 118 -7.97 -15.97 -1.62
CA TYR A 118 -8.43 -14.80 -0.87
C TYR A 118 -9.25 -13.79 -1.67
N THR A 119 -10.11 -13.07 -0.97
CA THR A 119 -11.01 -12.06 -1.55
C THR A 119 -10.36 -10.68 -1.64
N THR A 120 -10.54 -9.99 -2.78
CA THR A 120 -9.81 -8.75 -3.11
C THR A 120 -10.71 -7.53 -3.34
N PHE A 121 -12.02 -7.61 -3.12
CA PHE A 121 -12.96 -6.48 -3.33
C PHE A 121 -12.55 -5.19 -2.57
N SER A 122 -13.01 -4.03 -3.04
CA SER A 122 -12.78 -2.72 -2.43
C SER A 122 -14.07 -2.08 -1.90
N LEU A 123 -13.95 -0.92 -1.25
CA LEU A 123 -15.04 -0.12 -0.70
C LEU A 123 -15.20 1.22 -1.42
N GLY A 124 -15.25 1.17 -2.75
CA GLY A 124 -15.53 2.28 -3.65
C GLY A 124 -14.86 2.03 -5.00
N GLY A 125 -15.53 2.38 -6.11
CA GLY A 125 -15.01 2.10 -7.45
C GLY A 125 -13.99 3.13 -7.94
N SER A 126 -13.88 4.27 -7.25
CA SER A 126 -12.89 5.31 -7.50
C SER A 126 -12.73 6.22 -6.29
N SER A 127 -11.80 7.16 -6.37
CA SER A 127 -11.68 8.26 -5.40
C SER A 127 -12.91 9.17 -5.31
N ASN A 128 -13.78 9.19 -6.33
CA ASN A 128 -15.05 9.90 -6.25
C ASN A 128 -16.08 9.20 -5.36
N ASP A 129 -15.84 7.94 -4.97
CA ASP A 129 -16.61 7.20 -3.98
C ASP A 129 -15.96 7.26 -2.58
N SER A 130 -15.19 8.32 -2.30
CA SER A 130 -14.56 8.57 -1.01
C SER A 130 -15.07 9.86 -0.36
N LEU A 131 -14.99 9.95 0.97
CA LEU A 131 -15.16 11.26 1.64
C LEU A 131 -14.07 12.27 1.24
N MET A 132 -12.98 11.81 0.63
CA MET A 132 -11.91 12.63 0.06
C MET A 132 -12.10 12.96 -1.43
N ALA A 133 -13.29 12.71 -1.99
CA ALA A 133 -13.58 13.05 -3.39
C ALA A 133 -13.33 14.53 -3.66
N LYS A 134 -12.81 14.82 -4.85
CA LYS A 134 -12.32 16.13 -5.25
C LYS A 134 -12.82 16.55 -6.63
N ASP A 135 -12.85 17.85 -6.87
CA ASP A 135 -13.12 18.39 -8.21
C ASP A 135 -11.88 18.30 -9.13
N SER A 136 -12.03 18.75 -10.38
CA SER A 136 -10.93 18.75 -11.36
C SER A 136 -9.76 19.67 -11.02
N LYS A 137 -9.91 20.53 -10.00
CA LYS A 137 -8.86 21.40 -9.47
C LYS A 137 -8.20 20.81 -8.22
N GLY A 138 -8.60 19.60 -7.81
CA GLY A 138 -8.09 18.96 -6.61
C GLY A 138 -8.69 19.48 -5.31
N GLN A 139 -9.78 20.26 -5.36
CA GLN A 139 -10.46 20.77 -4.16
C GLN A 139 -11.45 19.75 -3.61
N LEU A 140 -11.50 19.61 -2.28
CA LEU A 140 -12.37 18.66 -1.60
C LEU A 140 -13.86 18.98 -1.84
N THR A 141 -14.61 18.03 -2.38
CA THR A 141 -16.06 18.12 -2.59
C THR A 141 -16.84 17.10 -1.74
N GLY A 142 -16.18 16.05 -1.28
CA GLY A 142 -16.79 14.92 -0.58
C GLY A 142 -17.67 14.05 -1.49
N SER A 143 -18.03 12.86 -1.01
CA SER A 143 -18.89 11.91 -1.74
C SER A 143 -20.10 11.49 -0.95
N LYS A 144 -21.20 11.21 -1.67
CA LYS A 144 -22.43 10.63 -1.12
C LYS A 144 -22.45 9.09 -1.22
N THR A 145 -21.48 8.48 -1.92
CA THR A 145 -21.36 7.03 -2.15
C THR A 145 -20.18 6.41 -1.40
N ALA A 146 -19.70 7.09 -0.36
CA ALA A 146 -18.53 6.64 0.40
C ALA A 146 -18.68 5.22 0.96
N GLY A 147 -17.73 4.33 0.61
CA GLY A 147 -17.62 2.99 1.19
C GLY A 147 -18.38 1.87 0.46
N VAL A 148 -19.02 2.11 -0.68
CA VAL A 148 -19.80 1.06 -1.39
C VAL A 148 -18.92 -0.15 -1.75
N ILE A 149 -19.37 -1.35 -1.42
CA ILE A 149 -18.69 -2.60 -1.79
C ILE A 149 -18.59 -2.68 -3.31
N THR A 150 -17.36 -2.72 -3.81
CA THR A 150 -17.03 -2.80 -5.23
C THR A 150 -16.33 -4.13 -5.52
N PRO A 151 -16.92 -5.01 -6.36
CA PRO A 151 -16.39 -6.36 -6.58
C PRO A 151 -15.01 -6.41 -7.24
N VAL A 152 -14.64 -5.38 -8.01
CA VAL A 152 -13.37 -5.32 -8.74
C VAL A 152 -12.54 -4.16 -8.19
N THR A 153 -11.46 -4.51 -7.52
CA THR A 153 -10.48 -3.57 -6.97
C THR A 153 -9.49 -3.10 -8.03
N ASP A 154 -8.84 -1.97 -7.77
CA ASP A 154 -7.56 -1.64 -8.39
C ASP A 154 -6.38 -2.07 -7.47
N SER A 155 -5.14 -1.91 -7.96
CA SER A 155 -3.90 -2.25 -7.22
C SER A 155 -3.71 -1.42 -5.93
N SER A 156 -4.27 -0.22 -5.83
CA SER A 156 -4.09 0.63 -4.65
C SER A 156 -4.98 0.25 -3.48
N ALA A 157 -6.27 0.01 -3.70
CA ALA A 157 -7.17 -0.42 -2.64
C ALA A 157 -6.83 -1.83 -2.12
N SER A 158 -6.44 -2.71 -3.04
CA SER A 158 -6.00 -4.06 -2.72
C SER A 158 -4.68 -4.07 -1.96
N GLY A 159 -3.70 -3.29 -2.46
CA GLY A 159 -2.43 -3.00 -1.79
C GLY A 159 -2.58 -2.50 -0.37
N SER A 160 -3.44 -1.53 -0.17
CA SER A 160 -3.76 -1.00 1.15
C SER A 160 -4.31 -2.08 2.09
N GLY A 161 -5.08 -3.03 1.54
CA GLY A 161 -5.61 -4.17 2.28
C GLY A 161 -4.54 -5.01 2.96
N TRP A 162 -3.52 -5.47 2.23
CA TRP A 162 -2.43 -6.26 2.84
C TRP A 162 -1.40 -5.41 3.56
N ALA A 163 -1.23 -4.14 3.18
CA ALA A 163 -0.26 -3.24 3.79
C ALA A 163 -0.72 -2.74 5.15
N THR A 164 -2.03 -2.54 5.36
CA THR A 164 -2.54 -1.88 6.58
C THR A 164 -3.64 -2.65 7.31
N GLY A 165 -4.14 -3.76 6.75
CA GLY A 165 -5.26 -4.52 7.32
C GLY A 165 -6.61 -3.80 7.27
N THR A 166 -6.74 -2.77 6.43
CA THR A 166 -7.94 -1.92 6.32
C THR A 166 -8.40 -1.86 4.88
N LYS A 167 -9.69 -2.18 4.61
CA LYS A 167 -10.27 -2.01 3.28
C LYS A 167 -10.52 -0.53 2.96
N THR A 168 -10.38 -0.17 1.70
CA THR A 168 -10.55 1.20 1.22
C THR A 168 -11.11 1.25 -0.21
N TYR A 169 -11.26 2.44 -0.77
CA TYR A 169 -11.79 2.69 -2.11
C TYR A 169 -10.69 2.65 -3.18
N ASN A 170 -11.04 2.34 -4.43
CA ASN A 170 -10.07 2.32 -5.53
C ASN A 170 -9.38 3.67 -5.71
N ASN A 171 -8.09 3.65 -6.03
CA ASN A 171 -7.14 4.78 -6.03
C ASN A 171 -6.62 5.23 -4.65
N ALA A 172 -7.14 4.71 -3.53
CA ALA A 172 -6.61 5.05 -2.22
C ALA A 172 -5.28 4.33 -1.94
N VAL A 173 -4.30 5.06 -1.40
CA VAL A 173 -3.02 4.50 -0.96
C VAL A 173 -2.95 4.59 0.56
N SER A 174 -3.08 3.45 1.25
CA SER A 174 -2.92 3.29 2.71
C SER A 174 -3.68 4.31 3.56
N VAL A 175 -4.90 4.65 3.13
CA VAL A 175 -5.89 5.44 3.88
C VAL A 175 -7.19 4.66 3.99
N ASP A 176 -7.96 4.89 5.06
CA ASP A 176 -9.32 4.34 5.17
C ASP A 176 -10.31 5.04 4.21
N VAL A 177 -11.58 4.58 4.18
CA VAL A 177 -12.63 5.19 3.34
C VAL A 177 -12.95 6.66 3.66
N LYS A 178 -12.43 7.17 4.77
CA LYS A 178 -12.56 8.56 5.23
C LYS A 178 -11.28 9.37 4.97
N GLY A 179 -10.27 8.77 4.32
CA GLY A 179 -8.99 9.40 4.04
C GLY A 179 -8.00 9.39 5.21
N ASN A 180 -8.30 8.75 6.34
CA ASN A 180 -7.38 8.70 7.47
C ASN A 180 -6.23 7.74 7.18
N PRO A 181 -4.97 8.19 7.27
CA PRO A 181 -3.80 7.33 7.14
C PRO A 181 -3.83 6.12 8.07
N GLN A 182 -3.58 4.94 7.50
CA GLN A 182 -3.43 3.67 8.21
C GLN A 182 -1.97 3.25 8.14
N LEU A 183 -1.36 2.89 9.28
CA LEU A 183 0.06 2.50 9.30
C LEU A 183 0.30 1.26 8.44
N ASN A 184 1.32 1.34 7.59
CA ASN A 184 1.69 0.23 6.70
C ASN A 184 2.75 -0.71 7.33
N LEU A 185 3.02 -1.85 6.69
CA LEU A 185 3.93 -2.86 7.22
C LEU A 185 5.38 -2.37 7.34
N ILE A 186 5.86 -1.49 6.44
CA ILE A 186 7.21 -0.90 6.56
C ILE A 186 7.29 0.01 7.78
N GLU A 187 6.30 0.88 8.00
CA GLU A 187 6.26 1.76 9.17
C GLU A 187 6.24 0.94 10.46
N LEU A 188 5.40 -0.09 10.52
CA LEU A 188 5.31 -0.97 11.69
C LEU A 188 6.61 -1.77 11.92
N ALA A 189 7.24 -2.28 10.85
CA ALA A 189 8.52 -2.98 10.94
C ALA A 189 9.64 -2.05 11.43
N LYS A 190 9.70 -0.82 10.91
CA LYS A 190 10.65 0.20 11.37
C LYS A 190 10.42 0.60 12.82
N ALA A 191 9.17 0.79 13.23
CA ALA A 191 8.82 1.08 14.62
C ALA A 191 9.27 -0.04 15.58
N ASN A 192 9.28 -1.29 15.10
CA ASN A 192 9.76 -2.46 15.82
C ASN A 192 11.29 -2.69 15.68
N GLY A 193 11.98 -1.86 14.91
CA GLY A 193 13.43 -1.87 14.74
C GLY A 193 13.96 -2.90 13.74
N LEU A 194 13.12 -3.39 12.83
CA LEU A 194 13.51 -4.30 11.74
C LEU A 194 14.10 -3.49 10.58
N ALA A 195 14.88 -4.16 9.72
CA ALA A 195 15.24 -3.60 8.42
C ALA A 195 14.06 -3.71 7.44
N THR A 196 13.96 -2.80 6.48
CA THR A 196 12.85 -2.80 5.50
C THR A 196 13.31 -2.62 4.06
N GLY A 197 12.66 -3.35 3.15
CA GLY A 197 12.92 -3.26 1.72
C GLY A 197 11.66 -3.26 0.86
N ASN A 198 11.70 -2.56 -0.26
CA ASN A 198 10.63 -2.48 -1.25
C ASN A 198 11.22 -2.53 -2.66
N VAL A 199 10.86 -3.55 -3.44
CA VAL A 199 11.42 -3.84 -4.76
C VAL A 199 10.29 -4.01 -5.77
N THR A 200 10.44 -3.42 -6.96
CA THR A 200 9.44 -3.55 -8.03
C THR A 200 10.06 -3.46 -9.43
N THR A 201 9.35 -3.94 -10.45
CA THR A 201 9.61 -3.62 -11.85
C THR A 201 8.86 -2.38 -12.38
N SER A 202 7.95 -1.79 -11.59
CA SER A 202 7.22 -0.57 -11.95
C SER A 202 7.93 0.72 -11.54
N GLU A 203 7.31 1.86 -11.86
CA GLU A 203 7.59 3.13 -11.19
C GLU A 203 7.39 2.95 -9.66
N ILE A 204 8.35 3.36 -8.83
CA ILE A 204 8.23 3.17 -7.37
C ILE A 204 7.05 3.94 -6.74
N GLN A 205 6.49 4.89 -7.48
CA GLN A 205 5.29 5.65 -7.12
C GLN A 205 3.98 4.94 -7.48
N ASP A 206 4.04 3.85 -8.26
CA ASP A 206 2.85 3.08 -8.58
C ASP A 206 2.27 2.43 -7.32
N ALA A 207 1.01 2.01 -7.39
CA ALA A 207 0.22 1.70 -6.20
C ALA A 207 0.84 0.63 -5.29
N THR A 208 1.25 -0.50 -5.83
CA THR A 208 1.76 -1.65 -5.07
C THR A 208 2.99 -1.33 -4.23
N PRO A 209 4.04 -0.62 -4.74
CA PRO A 209 5.11 -0.16 -3.88
C PRO A 209 4.68 1.03 -3.01
N ALA A 210 3.84 1.95 -3.51
CA ALA A 210 3.44 3.15 -2.79
C ALA A 210 2.65 2.88 -1.51
N VAL A 211 1.85 1.81 -1.44
CA VAL A 211 1.08 1.44 -0.22
C VAL A 211 1.99 1.10 0.96
N GLN A 212 3.24 0.71 0.71
CA GLN A 212 4.23 0.46 1.77
C GLN A 212 5.03 1.73 2.16
N GLU A 213 4.90 2.83 1.43
CA GLU A 213 5.79 4.00 1.59
C GLU A 213 5.02 5.32 1.83
N SER A 214 3.72 5.35 1.58
CA SER A 214 2.97 6.60 1.56
C SER A 214 1.51 6.44 1.96
N HIS A 215 0.86 7.56 2.27
CA HIS A 215 -0.59 7.66 2.41
C HIS A 215 -1.10 8.73 1.46
N SER A 216 -2.04 8.36 0.61
CA SER A 216 -2.62 9.30 -0.35
C SER A 216 -4.08 9.00 -0.61
N SER A 217 -4.85 10.07 -0.80
CA SER A 217 -6.23 9.93 -1.26
C SER A 217 -6.31 9.47 -2.72
N GLU A 218 -5.20 9.58 -3.49
CA GLU A 218 -5.15 9.24 -4.91
C GLU A 218 -3.79 8.65 -5.31
N ARG A 219 -3.79 7.46 -5.92
CA ARG A 219 -2.58 6.82 -6.45
C ARG A 219 -1.87 7.67 -7.50
N ALA A 220 -2.58 8.55 -8.21
CA ALA A 220 -1.99 9.46 -9.20
C ALA A 220 -1.09 10.56 -8.60
N CYS A 221 -0.98 10.66 -7.27
CA CYS A 221 -0.24 11.72 -6.61
C CYS A 221 1.27 11.44 -6.48
N TYR A 222 1.91 11.18 -7.63
CA TYR A 222 3.27 10.64 -7.74
C TYR A 222 4.34 11.59 -7.19
N GLY A 223 4.40 12.81 -7.69
CA GLY A 223 5.35 13.85 -7.25
C GLY A 223 4.63 15.14 -6.80
N PRO A 224 5.36 16.15 -6.27
CA PRO A 224 4.81 17.44 -5.85
C PRO A 224 3.97 18.13 -6.95
N GLN A 225 4.30 17.85 -8.21
CA GLN A 225 3.63 18.35 -9.41
C GLN A 225 2.75 17.28 -10.09
N GLY A 226 2.31 16.26 -9.34
CA GLY A 226 1.48 15.15 -9.85
C GLY A 226 2.27 14.19 -10.76
N LYS A 227 1.61 13.66 -11.80
CA LYS A 227 2.24 12.81 -12.83
C LYS A 227 3.01 13.59 -13.91
N TRP A 228 3.25 14.89 -13.71
CA TRP A 228 4.05 15.66 -14.66
C TRP A 228 5.46 15.06 -14.80
N ASP A 229 5.88 14.80 -16.03
CA ASP A 229 7.11 14.11 -16.38
C ASP A 229 8.35 15.02 -16.42
N GLY A 230 8.21 16.29 -16.01
CA GLY A 230 9.29 17.28 -16.11
C GLY A 230 9.47 17.83 -17.52
N THR A 231 8.50 17.67 -18.42
CA THR A 231 8.53 18.31 -19.74
C THR A 231 8.17 19.80 -19.66
N ASP A 232 8.93 20.64 -20.39
CA ASP A 232 8.59 22.04 -20.62
C ASP A 232 7.25 22.10 -21.40
N LYS A 233 6.15 22.41 -20.69
CA LYS A 233 4.80 22.45 -21.25
C LYS A 233 4.50 23.80 -21.88
N ASN A 234 5.17 24.85 -21.45
CA ASN A 234 4.93 26.21 -21.92
C ASN A 234 5.83 26.62 -23.11
N GLY A 235 6.88 25.84 -23.38
CA GLY A 235 7.80 26.01 -24.51
C GLY A 235 8.84 27.12 -24.33
N ASP A 236 9.12 27.56 -23.11
CA ASP A 236 10.08 28.64 -22.82
C ASP A 236 11.54 28.17 -22.66
N GLY A 237 11.79 26.87 -22.80
CA GLY A 237 13.09 26.23 -22.66
C GLY A 237 13.53 26.01 -21.21
N LYS A 238 12.63 26.19 -20.23
CA LYS A 238 12.85 25.90 -18.81
C LYS A 238 11.80 24.91 -18.33
N VAL A 239 12.19 24.09 -17.36
CA VAL A 239 11.31 23.16 -16.67
C VAL A 239 11.05 23.75 -15.29
N ASP A 240 9.89 24.38 -15.11
CA ASP A 240 9.52 25.09 -13.88
C ASP A 240 8.08 24.81 -13.42
N ILE A 241 7.68 25.44 -12.31
CA ILE A 241 6.37 25.18 -11.68
C ILE A 241 5.18 25.54 -12.58
N LYS A 242 5.35 26.44 -13.56
CA LYS A 242 4.27 26.81 -14.48
C LYS A 242 3.97 25.67 -15.46
N ASP A 243 4.99 24.89 -15.82
CA ASP A 243 4.81 23.71 -16.66
C ASP A 243 3.96 22.65 -15.97
N ALA A 244 4.21 22.45 -14.68
CA ALA A 244 3.41 21.59 -13.84
C ALA A 244 1.96 22.07 -13.73
N GLU A 245 1.75 23.36 -13.46
CA GLU A 245 0.41 23.96 -13.39
C GLU A 245 -0.37 23.74 -14.70
N LEU A 246 0.30 23.86 -15.84
CA LEU A 246 -0.26 23.58 -17.17
C LEU A 246 -0.49 22.08 -17.43
N ALA A 247 0.30 21.19 -16.82
CA ALA A 247 0.17 19.74 -16.94
C ALA A 247 -1.00 19.14 -16.13
N GLY A 248 -1.68 19.92 -15.29
CA GLY A 248 -2.88 19.49 -14.57
C GLY A 248 -2.59 18.81 -13.23
N ILE A 249 -2.00 19.56 -12.29
CA ILE A 249 -1.76 19.19 -10.88
C ILE A 249 -3.04 18.68 -10.15
N GLY A 250 -4.23 18.95 -10.69
CA GLY A 250 -5.54 18.63 -10.08
C GLY A 250 -5.86 17.14 -9.85
N ARG A 251 -4.97 16.21 -10.23
CA ARG A 251 -5.11 14.78 -9.92
C ARG A 251 -4.82 14.45 -8.46
N CYS A 252 -4.05 15.28 -7.74
CA CYS A 252 -3.85 15.18 -6.30
C CYS A 252 -4.96 15.90 -5.53
N LEU A 253 -5.22 15.49 -4.28
CA LEU A 253 -5.93 16.35 -3.33
C LEU A 253 -5.00 17.51 -2.95
N ALA A 254 -5.43 18.75 -3.20
CA ALA A 254 -4.58 19.93 -3.01
C ALA A 254 -4.02 20.01 -1.58
N ASP A 255 -4.85 19.74 -0.58
CA ASP A 255 -4.50 19.78 0.86
C ASP A 255 -3.53 18.68 1.30
N GLN A 256 -3.26 17.67 0.45
CA GLN A 256 -2.24 16.65 0.70
C GLN A 256 -0.83 17.18 0.38
N LEU A 257 -0.68 18.11 -0.58
CA LEU A 257 0.64 18.58 -1.03
C LEU A 257 1.38 19.35 0.08
N LYS A 258 2.71 19.18 0.21
CA LYS A 258 3.50 19.91 1.23
C LYS A 258 3.39 21.42 1.09
N ALA A 259 3.32 21.92 -0.15
CA ALA A 259 3.09 23.34 -0.45
C ALA A 259 1.80 23.91 0.17
N ASN A 260 0.81 23.06 0.43
CA ASN A 260 -0.47 23.43 1.05
C ASN A 260 -0.57 22.95 2.51
N GLY A 261 0.57 22.60 3.13
CA GLY A 261 0.65 22.15 4.52
C GLY A 261 0.20 20.69 4.73
N GLY A 262 0.22 19.87 3.69
CA GLY A 262 -0.03 18.44 3.77
C GLY A 262 1.22 17.56 3.88
N ILE A 263 0.99 16.25 3.96
CA ILE A 263 2.06 15.27 4.16
C ILE A 263 2.90 14.96 2.91
N GLY A 264 2.52 15.50 1.75
CA GLY A 264 3.27 15.44 0.50
C GLY A 264 2.78 14.43 -0.53
N SER A 265 3.44 14.43 -1.68
CA SER A 265 3.24 13.43 -2.72
C SER A 265 3.79 12.06 -2.31
N ILE A 266 3.52 11.03 -3.10
CA ILE A 266 4.05 9.67 -2.88
C ILE A 266 5.59 9.68 -2.86
N SER A 267 6.25 10.35 -3.80
CA SER A 267 7.72 10.43 -3.86
C SER A 267 8.34 11.16 -2.65
N GLU A 268 7.72 12.25 -2.19
CA GLU A 268 8.18 12.95 -0.99
C GLU A 268 8.03 12.09 0.26
N GLN A 269 6.88 11.42 0.36
CA GLN A 269 6.54 10.52 1.45
C GLN A 269 7.44 9.28 1.48
N LEU A 270 7.84 8.74 0.33
CA LEU A 270 8.81 7.65 0.25
C LEU A 270 10.16 8.04 0.87
N LEU A 271 10.65 9.25 0.58
CA LEU A 271 11.88 9.75 1.20
C LEU A 271 11.70 9.90 2.73
N ASP A 272 10.51 10.25 3.20
CA ASP A 272 10.14 10.36 4.62
C ASP A 272 10.05 9.00 5.32
N THR A 273 9.40 8.02 4.68
CA THR A 273 9.32 6.64 5.16
C THR A 273 10.69 6.00 5.21
N ARG A 274 11.58 6.28 4.25
CA ARG A 274 13.01 5.94 4.30
C ARG A 274 13.25 4.46 4.61
N ALA A 275 12.72 3.56 3.79
CA ALA A 275 13.11 2.15 3.84
C ALA A 275 14.63 1.98 3.68
N ASP A 276 15.20 0.90 4.22
CA ASP A 276 16.65 0.66 4.10
C ASP A 276 17.05 0.35 2.64
N VAL A 277 16.16 -0.29 1.88
CA VAL A 277 16.35 -0.62 0.46
C VAL A 277 15.10 -0.30 -0.36
N THR A 278 15.25 0.53 -1.40
CA THR A 278 14.20 0.79 -2.38
C THR A 278 14.77 0.65 -3.80
N ILE A 279 14.22 -0.28 -4.60
CA ILE A 279 14.70 -0.58 -5.97
C ILE A 279 13.51 -0.63 -6.93
N GLY A 280 13.57 0.08 -8.06
CA GLY A 280 12.54 0.05 -9.10
C GLY A 280 12.80 1.00 -10.26
N GLY A 281 11.74 1.47 -10.92
CA GLY A 281 11.75 2.53 -11.92
C GLY A 281 11.26 3.88 -11.38
N GLY A 282 10.73 4.75 -12.24
CA GLY A 282 10.10 6.01 -11.83
C GLY A 282 11.08 7.14 -11.49
N ALA A 283 12.30 7.10 -12.03
CA ALA A 283 13.34 8.10 -11.77
C ALA A 283 12.97 9.53 -12.20
N LYS A 284 12.09 9.69 -13.21
CA LYS A 284 11.73 11.01 -13.76
C LYS A 284 11.00 11.90 -12.74
N TYR A 285 10.18 11.32 -11.86
CA TYR A 285 9.45 12.09 -10.85
C TYR A 285 10.36 12.61 -9.73
N PHE A 286 11.60 12.14 -9.64
CA PHE A 286 12.58 12.69 -8.71
C PHE A 286 13.30 13.95 -9.26
N ASN A 287 13.06 14.31 -10.53
CA ASN A 287 13.46 15.61 -11.09
C ASN A 287 12.50 16.75 -10.71
N GLN A 288 11.32 16.41 -10.19
CA GLN A 288 10.33 17.37 -9.69
C GLN A 288 10.85 18.17 -8.49
N LEU A 289 10.28 19.36 -8.30
CA LEU A 289 10.78 20.36 -7.36
C LEU A 289 9.97 20.37 -6.07
N ASP A 290 10.63 20.49 -4.93
CA ASP A 290 9.98 20.81 -3.66
C ASP A 290 9.59 22.30 -3.57
N GLU A 291 8.97 22.72 -2.46
CA GLU A 291 8.57 24.11 -2.25
C GLU A 291 9.73 25.11 -2.22
N ASN A 292 10.97 24.63 -2.07
CA ASN A 292 12.18 25.42 -2.06
C ASN A 292 12.89 25.43 -3.42
N GLY A 293 12.30 24.80 -4.45
CA GLY A 293 12.87 24.68 -5.78
C GLY A 293 14.00 23.65 -5.90
N ASN A 294 14.17 22.75 -4.93
CA ASN A 294 15.14 21.66 -5.01
C ASN A 294 14.50 20.42 -5.61
N THR A 295 15.24 19.71 -6.48
CA THR A 295 14.79 18.40 -6.98
C THR A 295 14.69 17.38 -5.84
N LEU A 296 13.76 16.43 -5.93
CA LEU A 296 13.73 15.33 -4.96
C LEU A 296 15.00 14.47 -5.00
N TRP A 297 15.70 14.37 -6.14
CA TRP A 297 17.03 13.75 -6.20
C TRP A 297 18.04 14.42 -5.28
N ARG A 298 18.06 15.76 -5.27
CA ARG A 298 18.88 16.53 -4.34
C ARG A 298 18.44 16.29 -2.91
N GLN A 299 17.14 16.26 -2.65
CA GLN A 299 16.61 15.99 -1.32
C GLN A 299 17.04 14.59 -0.82
N ALA A 300 17.00 13.57 -1.66
CA ALA A 300 17.49 12.23 -1.33
C ALA A 300 19.00 12.25 -0.99
N ALA A 301 19.82 12.92 -1.80
CA ALA A 301 21.25 13.05 -1.56
C ALA A 301 21.56 13.82 -0.25
N ASP A 302 20.88 14.94 0.00
CA ASP A 302 21.03 15.74 1.22
C ASP A 302 20.58 14.96 2.47
N ARG A 303 19.67 13.99 2.30
CA ARG A 303 19.25 13.04 3.33
C ARG A 303 20.14 11.80 3.39
N GLY A 304 21.25 11.76 2.67
CA GLY A 304 22.25 10.68 2.75
C GLY A 304 21.85 9.35 2.09
N PHE A 305 20.91 9.36 1.15
CA PHE A 305 20.61 8.15 0.37
C PHE A 305 21.78 7.79 -0.57
N GLN A 306 22.04 6.50 -0.73
CA GLN A 306 22.79 5.98 -1.86
C GLN A 306 21.87 5.95 -3.07
N THR A 307 22.06 6.87 -4.02
CA THR A 307 21.18 7.00 -5.19
C THR A 307 21.78 6.32 -6.42
N VAL A 308 21.00 5.49 -7.11
CA VAL A 308 21.27 5.00 -8.46
C VAL A 308 20.17 5.54 -9.38
N LYS A 309 20.55 6.11 -10.52
CA LYS A 309 19.62 6.76 -11.45
C LYS A 309 19.42 5.90 -12.71
N SER A 310 18.43 6.32 -13.51
CA SER A 310 18.03 5.66 -14.74
C SER A 310 19.22 5.32 -15.65
N GLY A 311 19.31 4.05 -16.07
CA GLY A 311 20.39 3.55 -16.92
C GLY A 311 21.69 3.14 -16.23
N ASP A 312 21.86 3.38 -14.92
CA ASP A 312 23.09 3.06 -14.18
C ASP A 312 23.10 1.64 -13.58
N VAL A 313 23.17 0.63 -14.46
CA VAL A 313 23.20 -0.79 -14.04
C VAL A 313 24.46 -1.15 -13.24
N ASP A 314 25.60 -0.55 -13.58
CA ASP A 314 26.86 -0.81 -12.85
C ASP A 314 26.83 -0.18 -11.45
N GLY A 315 26.28 1.02 -11.31
CA GLY A 315 26.00 1.64 -10.02
C GLY A 315 25.12 0.75 -9.13
N PHE A 316 24.06 0.16 -9.69
CA PHE A 316 23.22 -0.82 -8.99
C PHE A 316 24.03 -2.04 -8.50
N LYS A 317 24.84 -2.65 -9.36
CA LYS A 317 25.65 -3.82 -8.98
C LYS A 317 26.65 -3.51 -7.85
N ASN A 318 27.20 -2.29 -7.86
CA ASN A 318 28.19 -1.82 -6.89
C ASN A 318 27.58 -1.38 -5.54
N LEU A 319 26.26 -1.39 -5.40
CA LEU A 319 25.60 -1.10 -4.13
C LEU A 319 26.06 -2.08 -3.04
N THR A 320 26.42 -1.50 -1.90
CA THR A 320 26.83 -2.18 -0.68
C THR A 320 26.16 -1.51 0.53
N TYR A 321 25.96 -2.28 1.60
CA TYR A 321 25.40 -1.73 2.83
C TYR A 321 26.35 -0.68 3.41
N LYS A 322 25.78 0.46 3.82
CA LYS A 322 26.49 1.53 4.53
C LYS A 322 25.59 2.04 5.64
N ASP A 323 26.13 2.09 6.85
CA ASP A 323 25.38 2.55 8.01
C ASP A 323 24.85 3.99 7.81
N GLY A 324 23.60 4.19 8.18
CA GLY A 324 22.88 5.46 7.99
C GLY A 324 22.56 5.87 6.55
N GLN A 325 22.98 5.11 5.52
CA GLN A 325 22.82 5.46 4.11
C GLN A 325 21.89 4.46 3.37
N PRO A 326 20.56 4.64 3.44
CA PRO A 326 19.59 3.79 2.74
C PRO A 326 19.77 3.87 1.21
N VAL A 327 19.35 2.82 0.51
CA VAL A 327 19.46 2.73 -0.94
C VAL A 327 18.18 3.22 -1.62
N LEU A 328 18.33 4.09 -2.61
CA LEU A 328 17.29 4.47 -3.58
C LEU A 328 17.81 4.24 -5.00
N ALA A 329 17.47 3.11 -5.59
CA ALA A 329 17.94 2.72 -6.92
C ALA A 329 16.79 2.71 -7.93
N LEU A 330 16.70 3.76 -8.74
CA LEU A 330 15.64 3.92 -9.75
C LEU A 330 16.26 3.77 -11.15
N LEU A 331 16.18 2.56 -11.71
CA LEU A 331 16.92 2.11 -12.89
C LEU A 331 16.26 2.46 -14.23
N GLY A 332 15.05 3.02 -14.20
CA GLY A 332 14.34 3.53 -15.38
C GLY A 332 13.57 4.80 -15.06
N ASP A 333 13.34 5.62 -16.09
CA ASP A 333 12.57 6.87 -15.96
C ASP A 333 11.11 6.61 -15.60
N GLY A 334 10.53 5.56 -16.17
CA GLY A 334 9.21 5.04 -15.85
C GLY A 334 9.27 3.56 -15.47
N ASN A 335 8.25 2.79 -15.87
CA ASN A 335 8.21 1.33 -15.71
C ASN A 335 9.40 0.66 -16.43
N LEU A 336 9.91 -0.44 -15.88
CA LEU A 336 11.07 -1.13 -16.46
C LEU A 336 10.69 -1.97 -17.68
N PRO A 337 11.60 -2.14 -18.67
CA PRO A 337 11.31 -2.92 -19.87
C PRO A 337 11.07 -4.41 -19.55
N THR A 338 10.08 -5.02 -20.20
CA THR A 338 9.69 -6.43 -19.99
C THR A 338 10.69 -7.45 -20.53
N GLN A 339 10.69 -8.68 -20.00
CA GLN A 339 11.59 -9.78 -20.40
C GLN A 339 11.40 -10.19 -21.86
N PHE A 340 10.17 -10.32 -22.33
CA PHE A 340 9.84 -10.71 -23.71
C PHE A 340 9.28 -9.53 -24.52
N ASN A 341 9.51 -9.60 -25.84
CA ASN A 341 8.87 -8.71 -26.80
C ASN A 341 7.36 -8.93 -26.81
N PRO A 342 6.57 -7.88 -27.10
CA PRO A 342 5.13 -7.99 -27.09
C PRO A 342 4.61 -8.92 -28.20
N SER A 343 3.64 -9.76 -27.84
CA SER A 343 2.71 -10.38 -28.78
C SER A 343 1.52 -9.46 -29.03
N VAL A 344 0.89 -9.60 -30.20
CA VAL A 344 -0.33 -8.89 -30.55
C VAL A 344 -1.50 -9.88 -30.52
N ALA A 345 -2.45 -9.72 -29.61
CA ALA A 345 -3.71 -10.44 -29.68
C ALA A 345 -4.54 -9.92 -30.86
N THR A 346 -5.19 -10.84 -31.58
CA THR A 346 -5.98 -10.53 -32.76
C THR A 346 -7.39 -11.09 -32.64
N LYS A 347 -8.31 -10.60 -33.46
CA LYS A 347 -9.54 -11.36 -33.78
C LYS A 347 -9.15 -12.71 -34.38
N GLN A 348 -10.11 -13.64 -34.38
CA GLN A 348 -9.91 -14.97 -34.94
C GLN A 348 -9.22 -14.92 -36.32
N ASP A 349 -8.09 -15.59 -36.41
CA ASP A 349 -7.27 -15.67 -37.62
C ASP A 349 -6.70 -17.09 -37.78
N ALA A 350 -7.16 -17.81 -38.80
CA ALA A 350 -6.71 -19.18 -39.07
C ALA A 350 -5.20 -19.28 -39.31
N ALA A 351 -4.54 -18.21 -39.79
CA ALA A 351 -3.10 -18.20 -39.98
C ALA A 351 -2.34 -18.30 -38.65
N LYS A 352 -2.94 -17.82 -37.54
CA LYS A 352 -2.39 -17.94 -36.17
C LYS A 352 -2.54 -19.34 -35.61
N ASP A 353 -3.55 -20.11 -36.03
CA ASP A 353 -3.67 -21.52 -35.67
C ASP A 353 -2.59 -22.36 -36.36
N GLU A 354 -2.33 -22.08 -37.65
CA GLU A 354 -1.29 -22.74 -38.43
C GLU A 354 0.11 -22.37 -37.95
N ASN A 355 0.32 -21.11 -37.57
CA ASN A 355 1.59 -20.55 -37.14
C ASN A 355 1.47 -19.90 -35.74
N PRO A 356 1.42 -20.71 -34.66
CA PRO A 356 1.31 -20.18 -33.31
C PRO A 356 2.52 -19.32 -32.93
N THR A 357 2.26 -18.33 -32.10
CA THR A 357 3.26 -17.36 -31.62
C THR A 357 4.30 -18.04 -30.74
N VAL A 358 5.56 -17.67 -30.94
CA VAL A 358 6.70 -18.00 -30.07
C VAL A 358 7.27 -16.68 -29.58
N CYS A 359 7.30 -16.49 -28.26
CA CYS A 359 7.84 -15.31 -27.62
C CYS A 359 9.35 -15.21 -27.84
N THR A 360 9.85 -13.98 -27.92
CA THR A 360 11.26 -13.69 -28.12
C THR A 360 11.74 -12.71 -27.06
N THR A 361 13.01 -12.80 -26.66
CA THR A 361 13.59 -11.91 -25.66
C THR A 361 13.61 -10.46 -26.14
N ASN A 362 13.23 -9.54 -25.24
CA ASN A 362 13.36 -8.12 -25.46
C ASN A 362 14.80 -7.69 -25.19
N ALA A 363 15.47 -7.13 -26.19
CA ALA A 363 16.84 -6.65 -26.07
C ALA A 363 17.00 -5.52 -25.04
N LYS A 364 15.92 -4.77 -24.74
CA LYS A 364 15.92 -3.69 -23.76
C LYS A 364 15.71 -4.18 -22.32
N TRP A 365 15.35 -5.45 -22.11
CA TRP A 365 15.19 -5.99 -20.77
C TRP A 365 16.50 -5.87 -19.98
N LEU A 366 16.41 -5.26 -18.79
CA LEU A 366 17.59 -5.01 -17.95
C LEU A 366 18.21 -6.30 -17.39
N GLY A 367 17.45 -7.40 -17.32
CA GLY A 367 17.97 -8.72 -16.94
C GLY A 367 19.08 -9.22 -17.86
N ASN A 368 19.11 -8.81 -19.14
CA ASN A 368 20.24 -9.10 -20.05
C ASN A 368 21.56 -8.47 -19.58
N GLN A 369 21.50 -7.51 -18.67
CA GLN A 369 22.62 -6.76 -18.13
C GLN A 369 22.86 -7.07 -16.64
N GLY A 370 22.17 -8.06 -16.05
CA GLY A 370 22.27 -8.39 -14.62
C GLY A 370 21.51 -7.41 -13.71
N ALA A 371 20.33 -6.99 -14.16
CA ALA A 371 19.40 -6.12 -13.44
C ALA A 371 17.93 -6.57 -13.67
N SER A 372 17.67 -7.87 -13.55
CA SER A 372 16.31 -8.46 -13.56
C SER A 372 15.66 -8.35 -12.17
N LEU A 373 14.36 -8.67 -12.04
CA LEU A 373 13.71 -8.72 -10.73
C LEU A 373 14.40 -9.71 -9.77
N ALA A 374 14.96 -10.80 -10.30
CA ALA A 374 15.79 -11.72 -9.53
C ALA A 374 17.09 -11.07 -9.03
N ASP A 375 17.77 -10.28 -9.87
CA ASP A 375 18.96 -9.54 -9.46
C ASP A 375 18.62 -8.46 -8.41
N PHE A 376 17.47 -7.79 -8.53
CA PHE A 376 17.01 -6.82 -7.53
C PHE A 376 16.72 -7.47 -6.20
N THR A 377 16.04 -8.62 -6.22
CA THR A 377 15.74 -9.42 -5.03
C THR A 377 17.03 -9.88 -4.37
N ASP A 378 17.97 -10.40 -5.17
CA ASP A 378 19.27 -10.87 -4.73
C ASP A 378 20.06 -9.74 -4.03
N LYS A 379 20.12 -8.56 -4.67
CA LYS A 379 20.80 -7.38 -4.12
C LYS A 379 20.10 -6.83 -2.88
N ALA A 380 18.78 -6.78 -2.86
CA ALA A 380 18.02 -6.31 -1.71
C ALA A 380 18.29 -7.20 -0.49
N LEU A 381 18.31 -8.53 -0.68
CA LEU A 381 18.64 -9.47 0.38
C LEU A 381 20.09 -9.30 0.87
N ASP A 382 21.07 -9.09 -0.02
CA ASP A 382 22.45 -8.79 0.41
C ASP A 382 22.53 -7.54 1.30
N LEU A 383 21.87 -6.46 0.87
CA LEU A 383 21.86 -5.19 1.59
C LEU A 383 21.14 -5.30 2.94
N LEU A 384 20.00 -5.99 2.98
CA LEU A 384 19.24 -6.21 4.21
C LEU A 384 20.01 -7.14 5.15
N GLN A 385 20.54 -8.26 4.69
CA GLN A 385 21.28 -9.20 5.54
C GLN A 385 22.58 -8.61 6.10
N ALA A 386 23.21 -7.68 5.36
CA ALA A 386 24.37 -6.92 5.85
C ALA A 386 24.00 -5.79 6.84
N ASN A 387 22.73 -5.40 6.93
CA ASN A 387 22.26 -4.38 7.86
C ASN A 387 22.17 -4.95 9.29
N PRO A 388 22.85 -4.38 10.31
CA PRO A 388 22.77 -4.84 11.69
C PRO A 388 21.35 -4.87 12.27
N LYS A 389 20.41 -4.07 11.76
CA LYS A 389 18.99 -4.15 12.15
C LYS A 389 18.39 -5.53 11.86
N SER A 390 18.90 -6.25 10.86
CA SER A 390 18.46 -7.60 10.51
C SER A 390 18.83 -8.66 11.55
N GLU A 391 19.56 -8.31 12.61
CA GLU A 391 19.59 -9.13 13.83
C GLU A 391 18.19 -9.33 14.43
N LYS A 392 17.35 -8.28 14.40
CA LYS A 392 15.92 -8.35 14.76
C LYS A 392 15.03 -8.86 13.64
N GLY A 393 15.56 -8.94 12.42
CA GLY A 393 14.86 -9.39 11.24
C GLY A 393 14.54 -8.29 10.24
N PHE A 394 13.88 -8.67 9.13
CA PHE A 394 13.49 -7.74 8.08
C PHE A 394 12.12 -8.04 7.47
N PHE A 395 11.51 -7.01 6.88
CA PHE A 395 10.38 -7.12 5.97
C PHE A 395 10.80 -6.68 4.57
N LEU A 396 10.50 -7.50 3.55
CA LEU A 396 10.78 -7.18 2.14
C LEU A 396 9.52 -7.43 1.29
N GLN A 397 9.10 -6.43 0.54
CA GLN A 397 8.14 -6.60 -0.55
C GLN A 397 8.88 -6.65 -1.90
N VAL A 398 8.49 -7.58 -2.77
CA VAL A 398 8.99 -7.71 -4.15
C VAL A 398 7.80 -7.82 -5.10
N GLU A 399 7.77 -6.99 -6.14
CA GLU A 399 6.67 -6.94 -7.09
C GLU A 399 7.15 -7.25 -8.53
N GLY A 400 6.48 -8.20 -9.18
CA GLY A 400 6.46 -8.35 -10.63
C GLY A 400 5.27 -7.59 -11.20
N ALA A 401 5.46 -6.31 -11.52
CA ALA A 401 4.37 -5.36 -11.75
C ALA A 401 3.77 -5.43 -13.16
N SER A 402 4.59 -5.73 -14.15
CA SER A 402 4.16 -5.69 -15.55
C SER A 402 3.36 -6.92 -15.98
N ILE A 403 3.08 -7.89 -15.09
CA ILE A 403 2.15 -8.99 -15.38
C ILE A 403 0.76 -8.41 -15.72
N ASP A 404 0.22 -7.58 -14.82
CA ASP A 404 -1.00 -6.77 -14.99
C ASP A 404 -0.91 -5.85 -16.22
N LYS A 405 0.13 -5.02 -16.29
CA LYS A 405 0.29 -4.05 -17.38
C LYS A 405 0.30 -4.71 -18.75
N GLN A 406 0.86 -5.91 -18.86
CA GLN A 406 0.84 -6.65 -20.11
C GLN A 406 -0.47 -7.38 -20.37
N ASP A 407 -1.22 -7.77 -19.34
CA ASP A 407 -2.58 -8.30 -19.49
C ASP A 407 -3.55 -7.21 -19.95
N HIS A 408 -3.49 -6.00 -19.38
CA HIS A 408 -4.19 -4.81 -19.87
C HIS A 408 -4.02 -4.64 -21.39
N ASN A 409 -2.80 -4.83 -21.89
CA ASN A 409 -2.44 -4.69 -23.30
C ASN A 409 -2.78 -5.91 -24.17
N ALA A 410 -3.46 -6.93 -23.63
CA ALA A 410 -3.68 -8.22 -24.31
C ALA A 410 -2.38 -8.81 -24.90
N ASN A 411 -1.27 -8.67 -24.15
CA ASN A 411 0.06 -9.07 -24.56
C ASN A 411 0.51 -10.32 -23.77
N ALA A 412 0.14 -11.49 -24.28
CA ALA A 412 0.51 -12.78 -23.72
C ALA A 412 2.03 -12.95 -23.52
N CYS A 413 2.85 -12.64 -24.53
CA CYS A 413 4.30 -12.82 -24.40
C CYS A 413 4.91 -11.92 -23.34
N GLY A 414 4.51 -10.66 -23.27
CA GLY A 414 4.94 -9.75 -22.21
C GLY A 414 4.55 -10.30 -20.84
N GLN A 415 3.27 -10.63 -20.64
CA GLN A 415 2.76 -11.19 -19.39
C GLN A 415 3.55 -12.42 -18.94
N ILE A 416 3.73 -13.40 -19.83
CA ILE A 416 4.44 -14.64 -19.55
C ILE A 416 5.90 -14.37 -19.13
N GLY A 417 6.57 -13.43 -19.82
CA GLY A 417 7.94 -13.04 -19.50
C GLY A 417 8.07 -12.43 -18.11
N GLU A 418 7.10 -11.62 -17.69
CA GLU A 418 7.11 -11.00 -16.35
C GLU A 418 6.78 -12.01 -15.25
N THR A 419 5.89 -12.98 -15.50
CA THR A 419 5.63 -14.10 -14.57
C THR A 419 6.88 -14.97 -14.39
N ASP A 420 7.67 -15.18 -15.46
CA ASP A 420 8.95 -15.89 -15.41
C ASP A 420 10.01 -15.12 -14.59
N ASP A 421 10.11 -13.80 -14.74
CA ASP A 421 11.05 -12.98 -13.94
C ASP A 421 10.67 -13.00 -12.44
N LEU A 422 9.37 -13.01 -12.11
CA LEU A 422 8.89 -13.20 -10.74
C LEU A 422 9.21 -14.59 -10.18
N ASP A 423 9.04 -15.66 -10.97
CA ASP A 423 9.43 -17.02 -10.56
C ASP A 423 10.93 -17.11 -10.22
N LYS A 424 11.76 -16.48 -11.05
CA LYS A 424 13.22 -16.40 -10.83
C LYS A 424 13.55 -15.60 -9.58
N ALA A 425 12.82 -14.52 -9.29
CA ALA A 425 12.99 -13.73 -8.07
C ALA A 425 12.65 -14.53 -6.81
N ILE A 426 11.55 -15.27 -6.81
CA ILE A 426 11.20 -16.20 -5.72
C ILE A 426 12.30 -17.26 -5.55
N SER A 427 12.76 -17.82 -6.66
CA SER A 427 13.86 -18.80 -6.68
C SER A 427 15.19 -18.23 -6.17
N ALA A 428 15.47 -16.94 -6.40
CA ALA A 428 16.65 -16.27 -5.88
C ALA A 428 16.56 -16.09 -4.36
N ALA A 429 15.40 -15.64 -3.85
CA ALA A 429 15.18 -15.51 -2.41
C ALA A 429 15.31 -16.86 -1.67
N LEU A 430 14.73 -17.93 -2.21
CA LEU A 430 14.82 -19.28 -1.63
C LEU A 430 16.26 -19.80 -1.48
N LYS A 431 17.21 -19.29 -2.27
CA LYS A 431 18.64 -19.64 -2.14
C LYS A 431 19.36 -18.85 -1.03
N LYS A 432 18.78 -17.74 -0.56
CA LYS A 432 19.41 -16.79 0.36
C LYS A 432 18.81 -16.78 1.76
N VAL A 433 17.71 -17.47 1.99
CA VAL A 433 17.02 -17.48 3.29
C VAL A 433 16.83 -18.88 3.85
N ASP A 434 16.69 -18.97 5.17
CA ASP A 434 16.30 -20.21 5.85
C ASP A 434 14.82 -20.17 6.21
N LEU A 435 14.06 -21.15 5.71
CA LEU A 435 12.64 -21.28 6.00
C LEU A 435 12.34 -21.73 7.45
N SER A 436 13.37 -21.94 8.28
CA SER A 436 13.18 -22.13 9.73
C SER A 436 12.83 -20.82 10.46
N ASP A 437 13.27 -19.67 9.93
CA ASP A 437 13.05 -18.35 10.52
C ASP A 437 12.50 -17.31 9.53
N THR A 438 12.31 -17.67 8.27
CA THR A 438 11.80 -16.78 7.23
C THR A 438 10.48 -17.29 6.68
N LEU A 439 9.45 -16.43 6.70
CA LEU A 439 8.18 -16.67 6.04
C LEU A 439 8.18 -16.01 4.66
N ILE A 440 7.96 -16.79 3.61
CA ILE A 440 7.75 -16.31 2.24
C ILE A 440 6.27 -16.44 1.92
N ILE A 441 5.67 -15.37 1.39
CA ILE A 441 4.30 -15.35 0.88
C ILE A 441 4.33 -14.93 -0.59
N VAL A 442 3.58 -15.62 -1.43
CA VAL A 442 3.40 -15.32 -2.85
C VAL A 442 1.92 -15.20 -3.16
N THR A 443 1.52 -14.08 -3.74
CA THR A 443 0.12 -13.85 -4.17
C THR A 443 0.06 -12.78 -5.26
N ALA A 444 -1.15 -12.33 -5.59
CA ALA A 444 -1.46 -11.25 -6.50
C ALA A 444 -2.43 -10.29 -5.84
N ASP A 445 -2.52 -9.06 -6.31
CA ASP A 445 -3.40 -8.03 -5.77
C ASP A 445 -4.86 -8.18 -6.21
N HIS A 446 -5.09 -8.58 -7.46
CA HIS A 446 -6.38 -8.97 -8.05
C HIS A 446 -6.21 -9.96 -9.22
N ALA A 447 -7.33 -10.50 -9.71
CA ALA A 447 -7.33 -11.33 -10.92
C ALA A 447 -7.43 -10.45 -12.18
N HIS A 448 -7.11 -11.02 -13.34
CA HIS A 448 -7.17 -10.31 -14.62
C HIS A 448 -7.99 -11.08 -15.67
N THR A 449 -7.93 -10.64 -16.93
CA THR A 449 -8.81 -11.06 -18.01
C THR A 449 -8.35 -12.28 -18.78
N SER A 450 -7.06 -12.66 -18.72
CA SER A 450 -6.52 -13.65 -19.65
C SER A 450 -7.14 -15.02 -19.38
N GLN A 451 -7.58 -15.72 -20.43
CA GLN A 451 -8.27 -17.01 -20.29
C GLN A 451 -7.74 -18.03 -21.28
N ILE A 452 -7.41 -19.23 -20.79
CA ILE A 452 -7.10 -20.37 -21.64
C ILE A 452 -8.42 -20.92 -22.22
N VAL A 453 -8.53 -20.95 -23.54
CA VAL A 453 -9.74 -21.41 -24.25
C VAL A 453 -9.42 -22.48 -25.28
N GLU A 454 -10.44 -23.23 -25.70
CA GLU A 454 -10.31 -24.36 -26.64
C GLU A 454 -9.88 -23.94 -28.04
N SER A 455 -10.30 -22.75 -28.48
CA SER A 455 -10.05 -22.20 -29.82
C SER A 455 -10.18 -20.68 -29.80
N GLN A 456 -9.71 -20.02 -30.86
CA GLN A 456 -9.83 -18.56 -30.99
C GLN A 456 -11.31 -18.15 -31.02
N PRO A 457 -11.81 -17.35 -30.05
CA PRO A 457 -13.20 -16.95 -29.99
C PRO A 457 -13.53 -15.88 -31.04
N TYR A 458 -14.76 -15.91 -31.55
CA TYR A 458 -15.25 -14.91 -32.53
C TYR A 458 -15.45 -13.51 -31.94
N TYR A 459 -15.70 -13.42 -30.63
CA TYR A 459 -16.18 -12.21 -29.93
C TYR A 459 -15.10 -11.54 -29.07
N ALA A 460 -13.88 -12.07 -29.07
CA ALA A 460 -12.79 -11.58 -28.23
C ALA A 460 -11.47 -11.61 -28.99
N LEU A 461 -10.46 -10.92 -28.46
CA LEU A 461 -9.10 -10.98 -28.97
C LEU A 461 -8.41 -12.22 -28.42
N SER A 462 -7.48 -12.78 -29.18
CA SER A 462 -6.72 -13.93 -28.72
C SER A 462 -5.31 -14.00 -29.26
N THR A 463 -4.44 -14.70 -28.53
CA THR A 463 -3.10 -15.09 -28.96
C THR A 463 -3.02 -16.61 -28.93
N VAL A 464 -2.71 -17.23 -30.07
CA VAL A 464 -2.36 -18.66 -30.13
C VAL A 464 -0.86 -18.79 -29.91
N LEU A 465 -0.47 -19.57 -28.91
CA LEU A 465 0.91 -19.81 -28.48
C LEU A 465 1.35 -21.24 -28.80
N LYS A 466 2.65 -21.40 -29.09
CA LYS A 466 3.32 -22.70 -29.08
C LYS A 466 4.03 -22.90 -27.75
N ASN A 467 3.58 -23.87 -26.97
CA ASN A 467 4.15 -24.21 -25.67
C ASN A 467 5.50 -24.94 -25.81
N ALA A 468 6.28 -24.96 -24.72
CA ALA A 468 7.57 -25.65 -24.66
C ALA A 468 7.48 -27.18 -24.92
N ASP A 469 6.35 -27.81 -24.57
CA ASP A 469 6.07 -29.23 -24.85
C ASP A 469 5.59 -29.49 -26.29
N GLY A 470 5.51 -28.46 -27.12
CA GLY A 470 5.04 -28.53 -28.51
C GLY A 470 3.52 -28.47 -28.67
N SER A 471 2.75 -28.49 -27.57
CA SER A 471 1.30 -28.27 -27.61
C SER A 471 0.97 -26.81 -27.95
N LYS A 472 -0.31 -26.57 -28.28
CA LYS A 472 -0.82 -25.22 -28.55
C LYS A 472 -1.70 -24.79 -27.39
N THR A 473 -1.71 -23.49 -27.12
CA THR A 473 -2.61 -22.88 -26.14
C THR A 473 -3.14 -21.57 -26.70
N THR A 474 -4.45 -21.38 -26.63
CA THR A 474 -5.10 -20.14 -27.07
C THR A 474 -5.48 -19.33 -25.84
N ILE A 475 -4.98 -18.09 -25.78
CA ILE A 475 -5.27 -17.14 -24.71
C ILE A 475 -6.25 -16.10 -25.22
N SER A 476 -7.40 -15.98 -24.58
CA SER A 476 -8.47 -15.04 -24.90
C SER A 476 -8.46 -13.84 -23.95
N TYR A 477 -8.78 -12.66 -24.50
CA TYR A 477 -8.90 -11.38 -23.84
C TYR A 477 -10.24 -10.74 -24.24
N GLY A 478 -11.20 -10.70 -23.32
CA GLY A 478 -12.61 -10.44 -23.64
C GLY A 478 -13.35 -9.46 -22.72
N THR A 479 -12.65 -8.75 -21.84
CA THR A 479 -13.28 -7.77 -20.93
C THR A 479 -13.47 -6.40 -21.58
N SER A 480 -12.74 -6.09 -22.66
CA SER A 480 -12.93 -4.84 -23.39
C SER A 480 -12.55 -4.93 -24.87
N GLU A 481 -13.44 -4.43 -25.72
CA GLU A 481 -13.14 -4.15 -27.14
C GLU A 481 -12.60 -2.73 -27.39
N LYS A 482 -12.55 -1.87 -26.36
CA LYS A 482 -12.16 -0.45 -26.43
C LYS A 482 -11.03 -0.11 -25.46
N ASN A 483 -10.29 0.98 -25.70
CA ASN A 483 -9.38 1.55 -24.70
C ASN A 483 -10.18 2.13 -23.52
N LEU A 484 -10.29 1.39 -22.41
CA LEU A 484 -11.03 1.79 -21.19
C LEU A 484 -10.35 2.94 -20.42
N TYR A 485 -9.02 3.07 -20.46
CA TYR A 485 -8.26 4.17 -19.85
C TYR A 485 -7.77 5.19 -20.90
N SER A 486 -8.65 5.65 -21.78
CA SER A 486 -8.32 6.64 -22.83
C SER A 486 -8.43 8.11 -22.38
N ASP A 487 -8.13 8.45 -21.12
CA ASP A 487 -8.10 9.85 -20.68
C ASP A 487 -6.87 10.64 -21.18
N GLY A 488 -6.25 10.20 -22.28
CA GLY A 488 -5.39 11.00 -23.15
C GLY A 488 -4.13 11.59 -22.54
N GLN A 489 -3.83 11.26 -21.28
CA GLN A 489 -2.70 11.83 -20.53
C GLN A 489 -1.83 10.80 -19.82
N ASP A 490 -2.26 9.53 -19.73
CA ASP A 490 -1.41 8.43 -19.28
C ASP A 490 -0.99 7.58 -20.50
N THR A 491 0.12 7.93 -21.12
CA THR A 491 0.71 7.15 -22.22
C THR A 491 1.47 5.92 -21.71
N GLU A 492 1.63 5.76 -20.40
CA GLU A 492 2.23 4.58 -19.78
C GLU A 492 1.18 3.49 -19.55
N GLY A 493 0.75 2.86 -20.65
CA GLY A 493 -0.32 1.85 -20.64
C GLY A 493 -1.31 1.99 -21.79
N ALA A 494 -1.21 3.05 -22.60
CA ALA A 494 -1.91 3.09 -23.87
C ALA A 494 -1.32 2.01 -24.79
N ALA A 495 -2.12 0.96 -25.05
CA ALA A 495 -1.83 -0.02 -26.08
C ALA A 495 -1.50 0.71 -27.39
N ASP A 496 -0.24 0.61 -27.83
CA ASP A 496 0.13 0.96 -29.20
C ASP A 496 -0.71 0.07 -30.11
N SER A 497 -1.68 0.64 -30.83
CA SER A 497 -2.63 -0.14 -31.62
C SER A 497 -1.98 -0.93 -32.77
N SER A 498 -0.71 -0.64 -33.08
CA SER A 498 0.13 -1.44 -33.97
C SER A 498 0.82 -2.64 -33.29
N LYS A 499 0.79 -2.71 -31.96
CA LYS A 499 1.46 -3.72 -31.10
C LYS A 499 0.56 -4.36 -30.03
N ALA A 500 -0.65 -3.86 -29.81
CA ALA A 500 -1.62 -4.34 -28.83
C ALA A 500 -3.03 -3.86 -29.21
N GLN A 501 -4.04 -4.72 -29.10
CA GLN A 501 -5.44 -4.34 -29.30
C GLN A 501 -6.16 -4.48 -27.96
N GLY A 502 -6.66 -3.37 -27.42
CA GLY A 502 -7.50 -3.37 -26.23
C GLY A 502 -6.79 -2.94 -24.95
N ASN A 503 -7.63 -2.48 -24.02
CA ASN A 503 -7.27 -2.13 -22.65
C ASN A 503 -8.22 -2.93 -21.76
N MET A 504 -7.77 -4.12 -21.42
CA MET A 504 -8.55 -5.11 -20.69
C MET A 504 -8.78 -4.65 -19.25
N SER A 505 -9.81 -5.17 -18.58
CA SER A 505 -10.07 -4.84 -17.17
C SER A 505 -9.60 -5.94 -16.24
N HIS A 506 -9.32 -5.57 -15.00
CA HIS A 506 -9.22 -6.51 -13.89
C HIS A 506 -10.52 -7.30 -13.74
N THR A 507 -10.45 -8.44 -13.03
CA THR A 507 -11.62 -9.24 -12.67
C THR A 507 -11.67 -9.47 -11.16
N GLY A 508 -12.89 -9.65 -10.62
CA GLY A 508 -13.12 -9.79 -9.17
C GLY A 508 -13.00 -11.22 -8.63
N THR A 509 -12.36 -12.11 -9.38
CA THR A 509 -12.20 -13.52 -8.98
C THR A 509 -11.26 -13.61 -7.79
N GLN A 510 -11.60 -14.45 -6.80
CA GLN A 510 -10.64 -14.78 -5.73
C GLN A 510 -9.40 -15.44 -6.33
N LEU A 511 -8.23 -15.25 -5.73
CA LEU A 511 -6.97 -15.71 -6.32
C LEU A 511 -6.08 -16.40 -5.29
N ARG A 512 -5.10 -17.16 -5.79
CA ARG A 512 -4.14 -17.93 -4.99
C ARG A 512 -3.29 -17.08 -4.06
N ILE A 513 -3.17 -17.53 -2.83
CA ILE A 513 -2.13 -17.15 -1.87
C ILE A 513 -1.43 -18.41 -1.40
N ALA A 514 -0.09 -18.40 -1.46
CA ALA A 514 0.73 -19.52 -1.01
C ALA A 514 1.84 -19.02 -0.10
N ALA A 515 2.18 -19.81 0.91
CA ALA A 515 3.19 -19.44 1.89
C ALA A 515 4.09 -20.62 2.28
N SER A 516 5.33 -20.33 2.68
CA SER A 516 6.26 -21.31 3.25
C SER A 516 7.14 -20.69 4.33
N GLY A 517 7.36 -21.43 5.41
CA GLY A 517 8.04 -20.95 6.62
C GLY A 517 7.08 -20.71 7.79
N PRO A 518 7.57 -20.16 8.93
CA PRO A 518 6.79 -20.09 10.16
C PRO A 518 5.48 -19.31 9.98
N GLY A 519 4.35 -19.96 10.24
CA GLY A 519 3.02 -19.35 10.15
C GLY A 519 2.37 -19.44 8.77
N ALA A 520 2.97 -20.20 7.84
CA ALA A 520 2.44 -20.38 6.50
C ALA A 520 1.02 -20.96 6.46
N SER A 521 0.63 -21.81 7.41
CA SER A 521 -0.73 -22.39 7.49
C SER A 521 -1.86 -21.36 7.64
N ARG A 522 -1.55 -20.09 7.94
CA ARG A 522 -2.54 -19.02 8.03
C ARG A 522 -3.17 -18.62 6.72
N VAL A 523 -2.54 -18.97 5.59
CA VAL A 523 -3.10 -18.69 4.27
C VAL A 523 -4.03 -19.80 3.79
N ASP A 524 -4.18 -20.89 4.54
CA ASP A 524 -5.03 -22.02 4.18
C ASP A 524 -6.52 -21.64 4.14
N GLY A 525 -7.22 -22.20 3.15
CA GLY A 525 -8.66 -22.03 3.00
C GLY A 525 -9.05 -20.73 2.30
N LEU A 526 -10.13 -20.09 2.76
CA LEU A 526 -10.64 -18.83 2.21
C LEU A 526 -10.35 -17.67 3.18
N THR A 527 -9.47 -16.77 2.77
CA THR A 527 -9.12 -15.56 3.54
C THR A 527 -9.62 -14.29 2.84
N ASP A 528 -9.47 -13.15 3.49
CA ASP A 528 -9.55 -11.85 2.82
C ASP A 528 -8.13 -11.28 2.64
N GLN A 529 -7.93 -10.42 1.65
CA GLN A 529 -6.66 -9.75 1.45
C GLN A 529 -6.12 -9.00 2.67
N THR A 530 -7.02 -8.51 3.55
CA THR A 530 -6.62 -7.93 4.83
C THR A 530 -6.04 -8.94 5.83
N ASP A 531 -6.35 -10.24 5.74
CA ASP A 531 -5.73 -11.27 6.58
C ASP A 531 -4.22 -11.39 6.32
N ASN A 532 -3.76 -11.02 5.12
CA ASN A 532 -2.33 -11.03 4.79
C ASN A 532 -1.53 -10.05 5.66
N PHE A 533 -2.09 -8.87 5.97
CA PHE A 533 -1.52 -7.94 6.95
C PHE A 533 -1.29 -8.63 8.30
N TYR A 534 -2.32 -9.30 8.82
CA TYR A 534 -2.27 -9.95 10.14
C TYR A 534 -1.31 -11.14 10.17
N THR A 535 -1.19 -11.86 9.06
CA THR A 535 -0.21 -12.95 8.92
C THR A 535 1.22 -12.41 8.96
N ILE A 536 1.52 -11.36 8.20
CA ILE A 536 2.86 -10.75 8.15
C ILE A 536 3.20 -10.07 9.48
N ALA A 537 2.35 -9.14 9.93
CA ALA A 537 2.55 -8.41 11.18
C ALA A 537 2.60 -9.36 12.39
N GLY A 538 1.76 -10.39 12.40
CA GLY A 538 1.74 -11.43 13.41
C GLY A 538 3.03 -12.24 13.49
N ALA A 539 3.54 -12.68 12.34
CA ALA A 539 4.79 -13.45 12.23
C ALA A 539 5.99 -12.62 12.71
N LEU A 540 6.09 -11.34 12.30
CA LEU A 540 7.15 -10.42 12.69
C LEU A 540 6.99 -9.82 14.11
N GLY A 541 5.83 -10.05 14.76
CA GLY A 541 5.53 -9.47 16.08
C GLY A 541 5.34 -7.95 16.07
N LEU A 542 4.77 -7.43 14.99
CA LEU A 542 4.39 -6.02 14.87
C LEU A 542 3.07 -5.74 15.60
N ALA A 543 2.75 -4.46 15.75
CA ALA A 543 1.48 -4.01 16.31
C ALA A 543 0.32 -4.28 15.33
N THR A 544 -0.47 -5.32 15.61
CA THR A 544 -1.54 -5.80 14.72
C THR A 544 -2.88 -5.13 14.93
N ASP A 545 -3.16 -4.56 16.10
CA ASP A 545 -4.44 -3.92 16.40
C ASP A 545 -4.28 -2.44 16.74
N THR A 546 -5.36 -1.67 16.60
CA THR A 546 -5.37 -0.21 16.83
C THR A 546 -4.82 0.19 18.20
N THR A 547 -5.07 -0.60 19.26
CA THR A 547 -4.56 -0.26 20.60
C THR A 547 -3.05 -0.43 20.64
N SER A 548 -2.55 -1.55 20.13
CA SER A 548 -1.11 -1.80 20.04
C SER A 548 -0.38 -0.77 19.16
N GLN A 549 -1.00 -0.34 18.06
CA GLN A 549 -0.46 0.70 17.17
C GLN A 549 -0.42 2.06 17.87
N ASN A 550 -1.51 2.47 18.54
CA ASN A 550 -1.54 3.74 19.28
C ASN A 550 -0.50 3.80 20.41
N ASN A 551 -0.21 2.65 21.04
CA ASN A 551 0.81 2.55 22.09
C ASN A 551 2.24 2.79 21.58
N LEU A 552 2.49 2.67 20.26
CA LEU A 552 3.79 3.02 19.67
C LEU A 552 4.13 4.51 19.83
N SER A 553 3.14 5.36 20.16
CA SER A 553 3.32 6.79 20.43
C SER A 553 3.44 7.15 21.92
N ASN A 554 3.42 6.17 22.83
CA ASN A 554 3.52 6.42 24.28
C ASN A 554 4.83 7.07 24.70
N GLY A 555 5.92 6.78 24.00
CA GLY A 555 7.25 7.37 24.22
C GLY A 555 7.46 8.74 23.57
N GLY A 556 6.40 9.36 23.02
CA GLY A 556 6.48 10.60 22.26
C GLY A 556 7.15 11.74 23.03
N LYS A 557 8.01 12.49 22.35
CA LYS A 557 8.77 13.61 22.91
C LYS A 557 8.85 14.74 21.89
N VAL A 558 8.74 15.97 22.40
CA VAL A 558 8.88 17.21 21.62
C VAL A 558 9.98 18.04 22.26
N THR A 559 10.95 18.45 21.45
CA THR A 559 12.10 19.23 21.88
C THR A 559 12.16 20.51 21.06
N VAL A 560 12.12 21.66 21.71
CA VAL A 560 12.27 22.96 21.04
C VAL A 560 13.75 23.33 21.05
N ASN A 561 14.29 23.60 19.88
CA ASN A 561 15.69 23.99 19.67
C ASN A 561 15.76 25.44 19.19
N LYS A 562 16.87 26.09 19.50
CA LYS A 562 17.24 27.40 18.95
C LYS A 562 18.54 27.25 18.18
N ASP A 563 18.56 27.71 16.93
CA ASP A 563 19.77 27.72 16.13
C ASP A 563 20.67 28.94 16.44
N LYS A 564 21.81 28.99 15.77
CA LYS A 564 22.83 30.03 15.95
C LYS A 564 22.40 31.40 15.40
N ASP A 565 21.41 31.43 14.51
CA ASP A 565 20.81 32.64 13.95
C ASP A 565 19.60 33.10 14.79
N GLY A 566 19.30 32.38 15.88
CA GLY A 566 18.23 32.68 16.82
C GLY A 566 16.86 32.17 16.41
N LYS A 567 16.75 31.40 15.33
CA LYS A 567 15.48 30.81 14.87
C LYS A 567 15.13 29.57 15.70
N TYR A 568 13.85 29.37 15.92
CA TYR A 568 13.32 28.26 16.70
C TYR A 568 12.74 27.17 15.80
N SER A 569 12.95 25.91 16.20
CA SER A 569 12.36 24.73 15.55
C SER A 569 12.01 23.67 16.59
N ALA A 570 11.22 22.66 16.21
CA ALA A 570 10.98 21.49 17.06
C ALA A 570 11.51 20.21 16.43
N ALA A 571 12.09 19.36 17.27
CA ALA A 571 12.40 17.98 16.98
C ALA A 571 11.41 17.08 17.73
N VAL A 572 10.68 16.24 17.00
CA VAL A 572 9.67 15.33 17.53
C VAL A 572 10.10 13.89 17.30
N THR A 573 10.05 13.06 18.34
CA THR A 573 10.47 11.65 18.29
C THR A 573 9.46 10.77 19.02
N GLY A 574 9.38 9.49 18.68
CA GLY A 574 8.62 8.50 19.46
C GLY A 574 7.10 8.55 19.25
N PHE A 575 6.62 9.21 18.19
CA PHE A 575 5.22 9.17 17.73
C PHE A 575 5.04 8.10 16.65
N ASN A 576 5.57 6.90 16.87
CA ASN A 576 5.61 5.84 15.84
C ASN A 576 4.24 5.18 15.59
N GLY A 577 3.22 5.50 16.39
CA GLY A 577 1.83 5.07 16.20
C GLY A 577 1.01 6.04 15.35
N ASP A 578 1.66 7.01 14.72
CA ASP A 578 1.04 8.06 13.92
C ASP A 578 1.78 8.17 12.58
N ALA A 579 1.03 8.43 11.51
CA ALA A 579 1.58 8.82 10.22
C ALA A 579 1.60 10.35 10.08
N VAL A 580 0.71 11.05 10.80
CA VAL A 580 0.55 12.51 10.71
C VAL A 580 0.51 13.12 12.10
N LEU A 581 1.24 14.22 12.27
CA LEU A 581 1.16 15.08 13.45
C LEU A 581 0.41 16.37 13.12
N SER A 582 -0.28 16.91 14.11
CA SER A 582 -0.65 18.33 14.14
C SER A 582 0.12 19.06 15.24
N TYR A 583 0.31 20.35 15.07
CA TYR A 583 0.91 21.18 16.11
C TYR A 583 0.22 22.54 16.22
N GLN A 584 0.30 23.11 17.42
CA GLN A 584 -0.13 24.47 17.71
C GLN A 584 0.86 25.14 18.65
N LEU A 585 1.28 26.34 18.31
CA LEU A 585 2.14 27.21 19.10
C LEU A 585 1.30 28.38 19.61
N ILE A 586 1.19 28.53 20.92
CA ILE A 586 0.32 29.52 21.59
C ILE A 586 1.18 30.49 22.40
N ASP A 587 0.92 31.79 22.30
CA ASP A 587 1.42 32.78 23.26
C ASP A 587 0.69 32.63 24.61
N ASN A 588 1.43 32.35 25.67
CA ASN A 588 0.88 32.07 26.99
C ASN A 588 0.19 33.28 27.63
N ALA A 589 0.58 34.51 27.29
CA ALA A 589 -0.01 35.72 27.83
C ALA A 589 -1.31 36.07 27.10
N SER A 590 -1.27 36.18 25.78
CA SER A 590 -2.44 36.58 24.98
C SER A 590 -3.40 35.43 24.68
N LYS A 591 -2.97 34.18 24.88
CA LYS A 591 -3.67 32.95 24.47
C LYS A 591 -3.91 32.84 22.96
N LYS A 592 -3.23 33.65 22.15
CA LYS A 592 -3.34 33.60 20.69
C LYS A 592 -2.47 32.49 20.11
N VAL A 593 -3.00 31.83 19.08
CA VAL A 593 -2.22 30.92 18.23
C VAL A 593 -1.30 31.77 17.36
N VAL A 594 0.00 31.49 17.41
CA VAL A 594 1.04 32.22 16.65
C VAL A 594 1.60 31.40 15.49
N ALA A 595 1.48 30.07 15.54
CA ALA A 595 1.74 29.16 14.43
C ALA A 595 0.97 27.85 14.65
N GLU A 596 0.49 27.22 13.59
CA GLU A 596 -0.13 25.90 13.65
C GLU A 596 -0.01 25.16 12.31
N SER A 597 -0.09 23.84 12.36
CA SER A 597 -0.18 23.00 11.16
C SER A 597 -1.56 23.10 10.51
N ASN A 598 -1.64 22.95 9.18
CA ASN A 598 -2.90 22.70 8.50
C ASN A 598 -3.52 21.37 9.00
N THR A 599 -4.79 21.40 9.39
CA THR A 599 -5.56 20.21 9.82
C THR A 599 -6.87 20.05 9.05
N SER A 600 -7.01 20.70 7.89
CA SER A 600 -8.24 20.76 7.09
C SER A 600 -8.69 19.39 6.60
N THR A 601 -7.75 18.49 6.30
CA THR A 601 -8.04 17.10 5.91
C THR A 601 -7.24 16.12 6.76
N PRO A 602 -7.55 14.81 6.77
CA PRO A 602 -6.71 13.80 7.42
C PRO A 602 -5.27 13.71 6.89
N LEU A 603 -5.05 14.15 5.63
CA LEU A 603 -3.76 14.17 4.96
C LEU A 603 -3.01 15.52 5.09
N SER A 604 -3.58 16.47 5.84
CA SER A 604 -2.94 17.73 6.20
C SER A 604 -2.09 17.59 7.48
N GLY A 605 -0.99 18.31 7.61
CA GLY A 605 -0.15 18.32 8.81
C GLY A 605 1.29 17.94 8.53
N VAL A 606 1.96 17.34 9.50
CA VAL A 606 3.39 16.98 9.40
C VAL A 606 3.53 15.47 9.28
N ARG A 607 4.14 14.98 8.20
CA ARG A 607 4.42 13.54 8.03
C ARG A 607 5.39 13.07 9.13
N VAL A 608 5.06 11.95 9.76
CA VAL A 608 5.94 11.31 10.75
C VAL A 608 7.10 10.60 10.06
N ALA A 609 8.32 10.85 10.52
CA ALA A 609 9.49 10.05 10.17
C ALA A 609 9.63 8.88 11.17
N THR A 610 9.03 7.73 10.84
CA THR A 610 8.94 6.58 11.75
C THR A 610 10.31 6.07 12.19
N ALA A 611 10.46 5.87 13.51
CA ALA A 611 11.71 5.53 14.18
C ALA A 611 12.86 6.53 13.97
N ALA A 612 12.54 7.77 13.58
CA ALA A 612 13.47 8.87 13.38
C ALA A 612 12.94 10.16 14.04
N THR A 613 13.61 11.29 13.75
CA THR A 613 13.19 12.61 14.21
C THR A 613 12.36 13.30 13.14
N THR A 614 11.11 13.62 13.46
CA THR A 614 10.26 14.52 12.67
C THR A 614 10.60 15.97 13.01
N SER A 615 10.99 16.76 12.03
CA SER A 615 11.30 18.17 12.23
C SER A 615 10.08 19.05 11.97
N ILE A 616 9.84 20.04 12.84
CA ILE A 616 8.81 21.07 12.65
C ILE A 616 9.52 22.42 12.60
N SER A 617 9.37 23.11 11.48
CA SER A 617 9.80 24.51 11.34
C SER A 617 8.65 25.43 11.72
N PHE A 618 8.92 26.47 12.52
CA PHE A 618 7.95 27.53 12.80
C PHE A 618 8.05 28.70 11.80
N ALA A 619 8.61 28.46 10.61
CA ALA A 619 8.93 29.49 9.62
C ALA A 619 9.80 30.62 10.24
N ASP A 620 9.52 31.90 9.93
CA ASP A 620 10.23 33.07 10.47
C ASP A 620 9.75 33.52 11.86
N PHE A 621 9.12 32.62 12.63
CA PHE A 621 8.70 32.92 13.99
C PHE A 621 9.89 33.33 14.87
N THR A 622 9.84 34.57 15.36
CA THR A 622 10.79 35.12 16.32
C THR A 622 10.04 35.45 17.61
N PRO A 623 10.37 34.79 18.75
CA PRO A 623 9.73 35.10 20.03
C PRO A 623 9.92 36.57 20.40
N ALA A 624 8.85 37.21 20.87
CA ALA A 624 8.96 38.54 21.46
C ALA A 624 9.79 38.46 22.76
N GLU A 625 10.61 39.48 23.02
CA GLU A 625 11.44 39.53 24.23
C GLU A 625 10.56 39.45 25.50
N GLY A 626 10.91 38.54 26.41
CA GLY A 626 10.16 38.31 27.65
C GLY A 626 8.82 37.57 27.49
N ALA A 627 8.41 37.23 26.27
CA ALA A 627 7.19 36.43 26.05
C ALA A 627 7.45 34.94 26.31
N SER A 628 6.38 34.20 26.59
CA SER A 628 6.40 32.76 26.79
C SER A 628 5.35 32.11 25.88
N TYR A 629 5.71 31.01 25.26
CA TYR A 629 4.92 30.27 24.30
C TYR A 629 4.77 28.82 24.76
N THR A 630 3.72 28.14 24.31
CA THR A 630 3.54 26.70 24.50
C THR A 630 3.34 26.06 23.14
N LEU A 631 4.24 25.15 22.77
CA LEU A 631 4.04 24.23 21.66
C LEU A 631 3.31 23.00 22.17
N THR A 632 2.24 22.62 21.49
CA THR A 632 1.58 21.32 21.63
C THR A 632 1.66 20.58 20.31
N VAL A 633 2.10 19.32 20.35
CA VAL A 633 2.10 18.40 19.20
C VAL A 633 1.19 17.24 19.53
N ASN A 634 0.33 16.86 18.58
CA ASN A 634 -0.62 15.76 18.71
C ASN A 634 -0.40 14.74 17.59
N GLY A 635 -0.36 13.46 17.97
CA GLY A 635 -0.51 12.34 17.04
C GLY A 635 -1.95 12.24 16.57
N ARG A 636 -2.18 12.28 15.25
CA ARG A 636 -3.55 12.33 14.69
C ARG A 636 -4.28 11.00 14.73
N GLN A 637 -3.57 9.88 14.75
CA GLN A 637 -4.18 8.55 14.82
C GLN A 637 -4.24 8.03 16.26
N SER A 638 -3.16 8.19 17.01
CA SER A 638 -3.06 7.74 18.40
C SER A 638 -3.79 8.64 19.39
N GLY A 639 -3.98 9.93 19.04
CA GLY A 639 -4.51 10.95 19.93
C GLY A 639 -3.55 11.33 21.08
N LYS A 640 -2.30 10.86 21.05
CA LYS A 640 -1.29 11.18 22.07
C LYS A 640 -0.79 12.60 21.86
N SER A 641 -0.50 13.31 22.97
CA SER A 641 -0.09 14.71 22.93
C SER A 641 1.13 14.95 23.80
N ALA A 642 2.05 15.78 23.31
CA ALA A 642 3.17 16.30 24.07
C ALA A 642 3.20 17.83 23.97
N SER A 643 3.37 18.49 25.11
CA SER A 643 3.41 19.96 25.19
C SER A 643 4.66 20.44 25.91
N VAL A 644 5.16 21.60 25.50
CA VAL A 644 6.37 22.22 26.04
C VAL A 644 6.27 23.74 25.96
N SER A 645 6.63 24.43 27.05
CA SER A 645 6.65 25.90 27.10
C SER A 645 8.07 26.47 26.97
N PHE A 646 8.23 27.57 26.23
CA PHE A 646 9.50 28.26 25.96
C PHE A 646 9.28 29.73 25.54
N PRO A 647 10.24 30.64 25.69
CA PRO A 647 11.49 30.52 26.45
C PRO A 647 11.22 30.39 27.96
N SER A 648 12.11 29.73 28.70
CA SER A 648 12.01 29.68 30.17
C SER A 648 12.13 31.09 30.74
N ALA A 649 11.36 31.39 31.78
CA ALA A 649 11.40 32.69 32.47
C ALA A 649 12.85 33.17 32.70
N SER A 650 13.09 34.45 32.45
CA SER A 650 14.40 35.11 32.59
C SER A 650 15.06 34.71 33.92
N GLY A 651 16.14 33.91 33.85
CA GLY A 651 16.90 33.47 35.03
C GLY A 651 17.20 31.97 35.12
N SER A 652 16.58 31.11 34.30
CA SER A 652 17.04 29.73 34.15
C SER A 652 18.05 29.68 33.02
N ALA A 653 19.32 29.42 33.33
CA ALA A 653 20.36 29.25 32.33
C ALA A 653 19.88 28.28 31.24
N ASP A 654 20.08 28.65 29.96
CA ASP A 654 20.04 27.70 28.86
C ASP A 654 20.77 26.45 29.33
N LYS A 655 20.11 25.29 29.34
CA LYS A 655 20.79 24.02 29.60
C LYS A 655 21.68 23.74 28.39
N THR A 656 22.82 24.43 28.36
CA THR A 656 23.93 24.11 27.47
C THR A 656 24.44 22.73 27.88
N PRO A 657 24.39 21.71 27.00
CA PRO A 657 25.26 20.56 27.17
C PRO A 657 26.65 21.07 26.77
N ASN A 658 27.41 21.53 27.76
CA ASN A 658 28.80 22.03 27.66
C ASN A 658 29.01 23.30 26.81
N GLY A 659 29.50 24.33 27.50
CA GLY A 659 29.86 25.67 27.01
C GLY A 659 30.33 25.79 25.55
N GLY A 660 29.59 26.61 24.81
CA GLY A 660 29.96 27.20 23.53
C GLY A 660 28.80 28.04 23.01
N ASN A 661 29.07 29.22 22.46
CA ASN A 661 28.08 29.99 21.68
C ASN A 661 27.60 29.09 20.52
N GLY A 662 26.44 28.44 20.66
CA GLY A 662 26.01 27.41 19.71
C GLY A 662 24.55 27.00 19.88
N SER A 663 23.96 26.50 18.80
CA SER A 663 22.60 25.94 18.76
C SER A 663 22.35 24.96 19.90
N GLY A 664 21.18 25.03 20.54
CA GLY A 664 20.89 24.20 21.73
C GLY A 664 19.41 23.93 21.97
N THR A 665 19.14 22.87 22.73
CA THR A 665 17.80 22.54 23.22
C THR A 665 17.37 23.56 24.28
N VAL A 666 16.23 24.20 24.06
CA VAL A 666 15.68 25.23 24.94
C VAL A 666 14.65 24.63 25.89
N ALA A 667 13.82 23.72 25.41
CA ALA A 667 12.79 23.10 26.21
C ALA A 667 12.42 21.71 25.68
N GLN A 668 11.88 20.87 26.55
CA GLN A 668 11.44 19.53 26.19
C GLN A 668 10.14 19.17 26.92
N GLY A 669 9.21 18.57 26.18
CA GLY A 669 8.00 17.94 26.69
C GLY A 669 7.95 16.48 26.28
N THR A 670 7.25 15.67 27.07
CA THR A 670 6.99 14.26 26.77
C THR A 670 5.49 14.01 26.78
N VAL A 671 5.05 13.00 26.04
CA VAL A 671 3.70 12.46 26.20
C VAL A 671 3.54 12.03 27.65
N LYS A 672 2.44 12.45 28.27
CA LYS A 672 2.06 11.99 29.61
C LYS A 672 1.13 10.81 29.43
N GLU A 673 1.47 9.68 30.04
CA GLU A 673 0.53 8.58 30.17
C GLU A 673 -0.73 9.06 30.90
N PRO A 674 -1.94 8.67 30.45
CA PRO A 674 -3.15 9.02 31.17
C PRO A 674 -3.11 8.40 32.57
N THR A 675 -3.35 9.21 33.61
CA THR A 675 -3.38 8.77 35.02
C THR A 675 -4.60 7.91 35.41
N ALA A 676 -5.39 7.42 34.44
CA ALA A 676 -6.50 6.47 34.66
C ALA A 676 -7.02 5.90 33.32
N PRO A 677 -7.63 4.69 33.30
CA PRO A 677 -8.25 4.17 32.09
C PRO A 677 -9.55 4.94 31.82
N LEU A 678 -9.52 5.86 30.84
CA LEU A 678 -10.72 6.56 30.39
C LEU A 678 -11.34 5.79 29.21
N GLY A 679 -12.63 5.49 29.37
CA GLY A 679 -13.43 4.73 28.43
C GLY A 679 -13.61 5.44 27.08
N LYS A 680 -13.77 4.60 26.05
CA LYS A 680 -14.21 4.87 24.67
C LYS A 680 -14.71 6.29 24.41
N THR A 681 -13.83 7.16 23.91
CA THR A 681 -14.21 8.38 23.16
C THR A 681 -13.32 8.57 21.94
N GLY A 682 -13.19 7.52 21.12
CA GLY A 682 -12.71 7.62 19.75
C GLY A 682 -13.89 7.66 18.78
N ALA A 683 -14.57 8.81 18.67
CA ALA A 683 -15.60 9.02 17.63
C ALA A 683 -15.99 10.49 17.36
N THR A 684 -15.55 11.49 18.12
CA THR A 684 -16.21 12.81 18.10
C THR A 684 -15.25 13.99 17.98
N VAL A 685 -14.58 14.10 16.82
CA VAL A 685 -14.03 15.42 16.39
C VAL A 685 -14.46 15.79 14.95
N LEU A 686 -14.93 14.85 14.12
CA LEU A 686 -15.40 15.19 12.76
C LEU A 686 -16.88 15.59 12.63
N GLY A 687 -17.71 15.39 13.65
CA GLY A 687 -19.17 15.62 13.54
C GLY A 687 -19.62 17.08 13.58
N LEU A 688 -18.82 17.99 14.14
CA LEU A 688 -19.24 19.39 14.39
C LEU A 688 -18.82 20.38 13.30
N ALA A 689 -17.73 20.11 12.56
CA ALA A 689 -17.29 21.02 11.50
C ALA A 689 -18.10 20.86 10.20
N LEU A 690 -18.57 19.65 9.88
CA LEU A 690 -19.33 19.37 8.65
C LEU A 690 -20.83 19.70 8.76
N MET A 691 -21.41 19.82 9.97
CA MET A 691 -22.81 20.24 10.13
C MET A 691 -23.03 21.76 9.93
N VAL A 692 -21.99 22.59 10.09
CA VAL A 692 -22.12 24.04 9.96
C VAL A 692 -22.25 24.47 8.49
N LEU A 693 -21.70 23.70 7.54
CA LEU A 693 -21.87 23.97 6.11
C LEU A 693 -23.21 23.45 5.54
N ALA A 694 -23.80 22.41 6.14
CA ALA A 694 -25.11 21.89 5.72
C ALA A 694 -26.30 22.76 6.21
N LEU A 695 -26.15 23.52 7.29
CA LEU A 695 -27.20 24.39 7.83
C LEU A 695 -27.25 25.78 7.17
N GLY A 696 -26.22 26.17 6.40
CA GLY A 696 -26.19 27.45 5.67
C GLY A 696 -27.11 27.53 4.45
N ALA A 697 -27.59 26.38 3.94
CA ALA A 697 -28.49 26.33 2.77
C ALA A 697 -29.98 26.31 3.14
N GLY A 698 -30.33 26.17 4.44
CA GLY A 698 -31.71 26.05 4.91
C GLY A 698 -32.42 27.37 5.24
N ALA A 699 -31.75 28.52 5.14
CA ALA A 699 -32.30 29.82 5.54
C ALA A 699 -32.95 30.62 4.38
N MET A 700 -33.07 30.06 3.18
CA MET A 700 -33.66 30.74 2.01
C MET A 700 -34.95 30.10 1.48
N VAL A 701 -35.77 29.50 2.34
CA VAL A 701 -37.12 29.02 1.99
C VAL A 701 -38.16 29.51 3.00
N VAL A 702 -38.23 30.82 3.23
CA VAL A 702 -39.44 31.47 3.80
C VAL A 702 -39.59 32.85 3.17
N ARG A 703 -40.08 32.91 1.91
CA ARG A 703 -40.76 34.11 1.38
C ARG A 703 -41.32 33.85 -0.02
N SER A 704 -42.52 33.25 -0.08
CA SER A 704 -43.57 33.62 -1.05
C SER A 704 -44.74 32.64 -1.01
N VAL A 705 -45.64 32.82 -0.06
CA VAL A 705 -47.04 32.37 -0.21
C VAL A 705 -47.95 33.53 0.20
N LYS A 706 -48.32 34.37 -0.78
CA LYS A 706 -49.62 35.04 -0.81
C LYS A 706 -49.84 35.75 -2.14
N ALA A 707 -50.87 35.29 -2.84
CA ALA A 707 -51.87 36.03 -3.61
C ALA A 707 -52.03 35.53 -5.06
N GLY A 708 -53.24 35.05 -5.36
CA GLY A 708 -53.67 34.74 -6.72
C GLY A 708 -54.81 33.72 -6.82
N ARG A 709 -55.94 33.96 -6.15
CA ARG A 709 -57.23 33.32 -6.49
C ARG A 709 -57.80 34.03 -7.73
N ARG A 710 -58.07 33.30 -8.80
CA ARG A 710 -59.38 33.19 -9.47
C ARG A 710 -59.31 32.18 -10.59
#